data_AF-A0A975IV02-F1
#
_entry.id   AF-A0A975IV02-F1
#
_cell.length_a   1.000
_cell.length_b   1.000
_cell.length_c   1.000
_cell.angle_alpha   90.00
_cell.angle_beta   90.00
_cell.angle_gamma   90.00
#
_symmetry.space_group_name_H-M   'P 1'
#
loop_
_entity.id
_entity.type
_entity.pdbx_description
1 polymer ?
#
loop_
_entity_poly.entity_id
_entity_poly.type
_entity_poly.pdbx_seq_one_letter_code
_entity_poly.pdbx_strand_id
1 'polypeptide(L)'
;MQINWIAGANYGSAPSWLPTVLAQVANFYDSVFTNNVTLNIRVNWENLGSGVLASNSNGGPGDTSGVNVSFSTLSSALIAHETTNTQASAYSHLPGGVGTVYVSPSEAQMLGLEGGSTTQVDLYVGSGADWSTYDAFAAIAHEVSETAMGRISTVDSTPSVMDMFRFNGAGSHDLSAGNSLSNTTAYFSVDNGATKLGTWNNDAGAGYDLGDWCVADFPDLGDPDGDPVWNDAMGAQEGGVGPISEVDIELMNALGWSTSIVTSGNIRNVSSGQTLTGWTVMSGGEMVVRAGAVVSNTTFTLARAFDDGVLETGLAGAAILGSIAGTAVGASVVGGTVQVVAGGVTIGAKISGGGAEYVQSGGSESGTVVLSGAHDAVYAGGQATGTVISSGGFENINSGGAATGTLVSNGGAEYALSGGSIANVTVVSGGHDTVSGSATSTTVSSGGFEAVSAHGVATSTTVLGGGYQYVNSGATSINTTVQAGARQTVSSGGVASSTTVAGAQYLSGGTALGATVTSGGVQYVDPGATASGTNVKSGGHDSIYAGGRASGTNVSAGAYEVINSGGVSVNAVISGGALYVNSGAVASGAAISSGGHDTVYAGGQTSGTVIFSAAFETVSSAAVAVGAVINAGGHEYVLSGGTTSGATVASGGVLSISSGGVVAGGLTLGGGTANVSGVLGAGQTVTFQGSGGLLDIANPSAFGAIISGFVLGDTIDLPSFTYSAGTESATWSQTGTSGTLTITDGALVANLTLSGSYVTSNFKLSADSTGGTLINDPPVQAAQNVTLFTQHLAGLNSSPGPFAGSTVSSGGGASALAFALTHPEIRA
;
A
#
# COMPACT_ATOMS: atom_id res chain seq x y z
N MET A 1 -24.40 -0.49 -38.81
CA MET A 1 -24.50 -0.53 -40.29
C MET A 1 -23.26 -1.25 -40.82
N GLN A 2 -23.19 -1.57 -42.11
CA GLN A 2 -21.97 -2.04 -42.78
C GLN A 2 -21.89 -1.42 -44.17
N ILE A 3 -20.82 -0.69 -44.50
CA ILE A 3 -20.61 -0.18 -45.87
C ILE A 3 -19.72 -1.13 -46.65
N ASN A 4 -20.25 -1.69 -47.75
CA ASN A 4 -19.57 -2.56 -48.69
C ASN A 4 -19.26 -1.80 -49.99
N TRP A 5 -17.99 -1.44 -50.17
CA TRP A 5 -17.51 -0.76 -51.37
C TRP A 5 -17.31 -1.74 -52.54
N ILE A 6 -18.06 -1.55 -53.62
CA ILE A 6 -17.99 -2.36 -54.83
C ILE A 6 -17.21 -1.59 -55.89
N ALA A 7 -16.08 -2.13 -56.34
CA ALA A 7 -15.33 -1.55 -57.45
C ALA A 7 -16.19 -1.51 -58.72
N GLY A 8 -16.42 -0.31 -59.25
CA GLY A 8 -17.15 -0.06 -60.48
C GLY A 8 -16.24 0.02 -61.70
N ALA A 9 -16.74 0.63 -62.78
CA ALA A 9 -15.96 0.85 -63.99
C ALA A 9 -14.75 1.75 -63.68
N ASN A 10 -13.58 1.39 -64.22
CA ASN A 10 -12.33 2.15 -64.12
C ASN A 10 -11.78 2.40 -62.70
N TYR A 11 -12.31 1.76 -61.65
CA TYR A 11 -11.76 1.83 -60.27
C TYR A 11 -10.27 1.45 -60.19
N GLY A 12 -9.80 0.55 -61.07
CA GLY A 12 -8.37 0.20 -61.17
C GLY A 12 -7.45 1.35 -61.61
N SER A 13 -8.00 2.49 -62.04
CA SER A 13 -7.29 3.72 -62.37
C SER A 13 -7.38 4.80 -61.29
N ALA A 14 -8.00 4.50 -60.15
CA ALA A 14 -8.15 5.42 -59.03
C ALA A 14 -6.80 5.68 -58.30
N PRO A 15 -6.65 6.85 -57.66
CA PRO A 15 -5.49 7.16 -56.81
C PRO A 15 -5.32 6.16 -55.67
N SER A 16 -4.07 5.92 -55.27
CA SER A 16 -3.73 4.96 -54.22
C SER A 16 -4.28 5.31 -52.83
N TRP A 17 -4.68 6.57 -52.61
CA TRP A 17 -5.29 7.03 -51.37
C TRP A 17 -6.78 6.71 -51.25
N LEU A 18 -7.49 6.49 -52.37
CA LEU A 18 -8.96 6.33 -52.38
C LEU A 18 -9.45 5.14 -51.54
N PRO A 19 -8.83 3.94 -51.59
CA PRO A 19 -9.26 2.83 -50.74
C PRO A 19 -9.17 3.13 -49.23
N THR A 20 -8.17 3.93 -48.82
CA THR A 20 -8.02 4.35 -47.41
C THR A 20 -9.15 5.28 -47.01
N VAL A 21 -9.48 6.25 -47.86
CA VAL A 21 -10.59 7.20 -47.62
C VAL A 21 -11.95 6.48 -47.58
N LEU A 22 -12.21 5.54 -48.49
CA LEU A 22 -13.42 4.72 -48.47
C LEU A 22 -13.54 3.92 -47.17
N ALA A 23 -12.43 3.32 -46.71
CA ALA A 23 -12.41 2.61 -45.42
C ALA A 23 -12.68 3.56 -44.24
N GLN A 24 -12.14 4.78 -44.27
CA GLN A 24 -12.39 5.81 -43.27
C GLN A 24 -13.89 6.18 -43.21
N VAL A 25 -14.53 6.43 -44.36
CA VAL A 25 -15.98 6.77 -44.41
C VAL A 25 -16.84 5.62 -43.91
N ALA A 26 -16.51 4.38 -44.28
CA ALA A 26 -17.19 3.18 -43.75
C ALA A 26 -17.10 3.11 -42.22
N ASN A 27 -15.89 3.25 -41.68
CA ASN A 27 -15.65 3.22 -40.24
C ASN A 27 -16.40 4.32 -39.50
N PHE A 28 -16.47 5.53 -40.07
CA PHE A 28 -17.23 6.64 -39.52
C PHE A 28 -18.70 6.26 -39.32
N TYR A 29 -19.39 5.89 -40.40
CA TYR A 29 -20.81 5.60 -40.32
C TYR A 29 -21.14 4.36 -39.47
N ASP A 30 -20.32 3.32 -39.54
CA ASP A 30 -20.48 2.12 -38.72
C ASP A 30 -20.28 2.40 -37.22
N SER A 31 -19.56 3.49 -36.87
CA SER A 31 -19.39 3.93 -35.47
C SER A 31 -20.58 4.74 -34.92
N VAL A 32 -21.39 5.33 -35.81
CA VAL A 32 -22.51 6.21 -35.45
C VAL A 32 -23.85 5.46 -35.48
N PHE A 33 -24.03 4.59 -36.46
CA PHE A 33 -25.32 3.96 -36.77
C PHE A 33 -25.34 2.46 -36.50
N THR A 34 -26.37 2.02 -35.80
CA THR A 34 -26.47 0.65 -35.26
C THR A 34 -27.44 -0.25 -36.03
N ASN A 35 -28.16 0.26 -37.03
CA ASN A 35 -29.05 -0.57 -37.85
C ASN A 35 -28.26 -1.68 -38.55
N ASN A 36 -28.88 -2.86 -38.66
CA ASN A 36 -28.29 -4.04 -39.29
C ASN A 36 -28.57 -4.06 -40.80
N VAL A 37 -28.11 -3.02 -41.50
CA VAL A 37 -28.20 -2.88 -42.96
C VAL A 37 -26.80 -2.84 -43.57
N THR A 38 -26.63 -3.48 -44.72
CA THR A 38 -25.40 -3.39 -45.53
C THR A 38 -25.64 -2.42 -46.69
N LEU A 39 -24.91 -1.30 -46.71
CA LEU A 39 -24.90 -0.36 -47.84
C LEU A 39 -23.91 -0.85 -48.89
N ASN A 40 -24.40 -1.25 -50.06
CA ASN A 40 -23.61 -1.67 -51.21
C ASN A 40 -23.37 -0.48 -52.14
N ILE A 41 -22.20 0.15 -52.01
CA ILE A 41 -21.91 1.40 -52.73
C ILE A 41 -20.90 1.12 -53.83
N ARG A 42 -21.27 1.42 -55.08
CA ARG A 42 -20.38 1.21 -56.22
C ARG A 42 -19.54 2.46 -56.48
N VAL A 43 -18.23 2.29 -56.52
CA VAL A 43 -17.30 3.41 -56.74
C VAL A 43 -16.74 3.33 -58.16
N ASN A 44 -17.05 4.33 -58.99
CA ASN A 44 -16.46 4.51 -60.31
C ASN A 44 -15.35 5.58 -60.25
N TRP A 45 -14.36 5.50 -61.13
CA TRP A 45 -13.32 6.54 -61.22
C TRP A 45 -13.07 6.91 -62.66
N GLU A 46 -13.28 8.17 -63.06
CA GLU A 46 -13.06 8.63 -64.44
C GLU A 46 -12.03 9.75 -64.48
N ASN A 47 -11.09 9.67 -65.43
CA ASN A 47 -10.12 10.73 -65.70
C ASN A 47 -10.63 11.55 -66.90
N LEU A 48 -11.36 12.63 -66.63
CA LEU A 48 -12.03 13.40 -67.68
C LEU A 48 -11.08 14.41 -68.34
N GLY A 49 -10.34 13.94 -69.35
CA GLY A 49 -9.73 14.82 -70.34
C GLY A 49 -10.80 15.54 -71.17
N SER A 50 -11.07 16.81 -70.84
CA SER A 50 -11.68 17.85 -71.69
C SER A 50 -13.18 17.76 -72.07
N GLY A 51 -14.06 17.34 -71.16
CA GLY A 51 -15.52 17.44 -71.36
C GLY A 51 -16.25 17.83 -70.07
N VAL A 52 -16.69 19.08 -70.01
CA VAL A 52 -17.29 19.79 -68.86
C VAL A 52 -18.53 19.06 -68.29
N LEU A 53 -18.44 18.59 -67.04
CA LEU A 53 -19.57 18.66 -66.10
C LEU A 53 -19.70 20.12 -65.67
N ALA A 54 -20.90 20.68 -65.67
CA ALA A 54 -21.14 22.10 -65.37
C ALA A 54 -20.59 22.47 -63.99
N SER A 55 -20.30 23.75 -63.76
CA SER A 55 -19.59 24.31 -62.59
C SER A 55 -20.36 24.26 -61.25
N ASN A 56 -21.12 23.18 -61.04
CA ASN A 56 -21.89 22.83 -59.87
C ASN A 56 -22.17 21.31 -59.81
N SER A 57 -21.48 20.50 -60.62
CA SER A 57 -21.59 19.03 -60.59
C SER A 57 -20.42 18.45 -59.79
N ASN A 58 -20.44 18.73 -58.49
CA ASN A 58 -19.80 17.84 -57.52
C ASN A 58 -20.58 16.52 -57.55
N GLY A 59 -19.89 15.39 -57.64
CA GLY A 59 -20.39 14.08 -57.19
C GLY A 59 -21.73 13.53 -57.68
N GLY A 60 -22.42 14.13 -58.66
CA GLY A 60 -23.85 13.87 -58.89
C GLY A 60 -24.30 12.39 -58.88
N PRO A 61 -25.30 12.03 -58.05
CA PRO A 61 -25.79 10.66 -57.92
C PRO A 61 -26.28 10.14 -59.27
N GLY A 62 -25.59 9.14 -59.81
CA GLY A 62 -26.06 8.41 -60.98
C GLY A 62 -27.21 7.50 -60.61
N ASP A 63 -28.45 8.01 -60.69
CA ASP A 63 -29.73 7.30 -60.81
C ASP A 63 -29.75 5.92 -60.13
N THR A 64 -29.87 5.92 -58.80
CA THR A 64 -30.13 4.68 -58.07
C THR A 64 -31.63 4.41 -58.04
N SER A 65 -31.98 3.18 -58.39
CA SER A 65 -33.32 2.61 -58.38
C SER A 65 -33.87 2.52 -56.94
N GLY A 66 -34.25 3.66 -56.38
CA GLY A 66 -34.92 3.74 -55.07
C GLY A 66 -36.33 3.19 -55.13
N VAL A 67 -36.92 3.00 -53.95
CA VAL A 67 -38.22 2.37 -53.79
C VAL A 67 -39.29 3.44 -53.71
N ASN A 68 -40.19 3.41 -54.68
CA ASN A 68 -41.40 4.23 -54.66
C ASN A 68 -42.44 3.56 -53.75
N VAL A 69 -42.66 4.13 -52.56
CA VAL A 69 -43.64 3.62 -51.59
C VAL A 69 -44.78 4.61 -51.39
N SER A 70 -45.99 4.10 -51.11
CA SER A 70 -47.08 4.99 -50.74
C SER A 70 -46.74 5.68 -49.42
N PHE A 71 -47.13 6.95 -49.28
CA PHE A 71 -46.93 7.69 -48.04
C PHE A 71 -47.45 6.94 -46.80
N SER A 72 -48.64 6.34 -46.91
CA SER A 72 -49.22 5.56 -45.82
C SER A 72 -48.38 4.35 -45.42
N THR A 73 -47.69 3.73 -46.37
CA THR A 73 -46.81 2.58 -46.13
C THR A 73 -45.54 3.03 -45.41
N LEU A 74 -44.91 4.11 -45.87
CA LEU A 74 -43.72 4.68 -45.22
C LEU A 74 -44.03 5.16 -43.81
N SER A 75 -45.10 5.94 -43.63
CA SER A 75 -45.55 6.41 -42.32
C SER A 75 -45.83 5.25 -41.36
N SER A 76 -46.48 4.18 -41.83
CA SER A 76 -46.71 2.99 -40.99
C SER A 76 -45.42 2.28 -40.61
N ALA A 77 -44.43 2.22 -41.50
CA ALA A 77 -43.14 1.61 -41.23
C ALA A 77 -42.30 2.44 -40.26
N LEU A 78 -42.27 3.77 -40.40
CA LEU A 78 -41.64 4.68 -39.44
C LEU A 78 -42.27 4.55 -38.05
N ILE A 79 -43.61 4.55 -37.97
CA ILE A 79 -44.37 4.33 -36.72
C ILE A 79 -44.04 2.97 -36.10
N ALA A 80 -43.95 1.91 -36.92
CA ALA A 80 -43.59 0.59 -36.44
C ALA A 80 -42.12 0.50 -35.95
N HIS A 81 -41.26 1.39 -36.43
CA HIS A 81 -39.84 1.49 -36.10
C HIS A 81 -39.58 2.52 -34.96
N GLU A 82 -40.62 2.98 -34.27
CA GLU A 82 -40.49 3.88 -33.12
C GLU A 82 -39.69 3.25 -31.99
N THR A 83 -38.69 3.99 -31.49
CA THR A 83 -37.86 3.57 -30.35
C THR A 83 -37.93 4.52 -29.16
N THR A 84 -38.54 5.71 -29.32
CA THR A 84 -38.63 6.75 -28.28
C THR A 84 -39.97 7.49 -28.33
N ASN A 85 -40.37 8.09 -27.19
CA ASN A 85 -41.57 8.93 -27.12
C ASN A 85 -41.48 10.20 -28.00
N THR A 86 -40.27 10.71 -28.24
CA THR A 86 -40.05 11.85 -29.14
C THR A 86 -40.32 11.46 -30.60
N GLN A 87 -39.85 10.28 -31.03
CA GLN A 87 -40.18 9.72 -32.35
C GLN A 87 -41.68 9.45 -32.48
N ALA A 88 -42.30 8.87 -31.44
CA ALA A 88 -43.75 8.63 -31.43
C ALA A 88 -44.55 9.94 -31.57
N SER A 89 -44.12 11.01 -30.89
CA SER A 89 -44.73 12.33 -31.06
C SER A 89 -44.52 12.84 -32.49
N ALA A 90 -43.30 12.81 -33.02
CA ALA A 90 -43.02 13.26 -34.38
C ALA A 90 -43.85 12.50 -35.42
N TYR A 91 -43.92 11.17 -35.33
CA TYR A 91 -44.61 10.33 -36.31
C TYR A 91 -46.13 10.36 -36.19
N SER A 92 -46.68 10.56 -34.97
CA SER A 92 -48.13 10.65 -34.75
C SER A 92 -48.79 11.84 -35.46
N HIS A 93 -48.00 12.81 -35.90
CA HIS A 93 -48.44 13.99 -36.63
C HIS A 93 -48.16 13.89 -38.14
N LEU A 94 -47.73 12.74 -38.67
CA LEU A 94 -47.52 12.59 -40.12
C LEU A 94 -48.83 12.79 -40.92
N PRO A 95 -48.82 13.58 -42.02
CA PRO A 95 -50.03 13.85 -42.79
C PRO A 95 -50.59 12.59 -43.46
N GLY A 96 -51.90 12.35 -43.43
CA GLY A 96 -52.48 11.20 -44.12
C GLY A 96 -52.54 11.40 -45.64
N GLY A 97 -51.96 10.47 -46.42
CA GLY A 97 -52.32 10.26 -47.84
C GLY A 97 -51.65 11.15 -48.89
N VAL A 98 -50.38 11.50 -48.73
CA VAL A 98 -49.63 12.37 -49.67
C VAL A 98 -48.85 11.54 -50.71
N GLY A 99 -49.47 11.14 -51.83
CA GLY A 99 -48.76 10.66 -53.02
C GLY A 99 -47.81 9.45 -52.83
N THR A 100 -46.84 9.33 -53.76
CA THR A 100 -45.78 8.32 -53.69
C THR A 100 -44.46 8.99 -53.30
N VAL A 101 -43.77 8.41 -52.32
CA VAL A 101 -42.50 8.92 -51.79
C VAL A 101 -41.37 8.04 -52.29
N TYR A 102 -40.30 8.67 -52.77
CA TYR A 102 -39.04 8.01 -53.06
C TYR A 102 -38.24 7.81 -51.77
N VAL A 103 -37.87 6.56 -51.51
CA VAL A 103 -37.06 6.16 -50.36
C VAL A 103 -35.81 5.46 -50.88
N SER A 104 -34.65 5.80 -50.31
CA SER A 104 -33.40 5.13 -50.67
C SER A 104 -33.51 3.63 -50.41
N PRO A 105 -32.91 2.75 -51.25
CA PRO A 105 -33.00 1.29 -51.05
C PRO A 105 -32.62 0.84 -49.64
N SER A 106 -31.56 1.43 -49.11
CA SER A 106 -31.03 1.20 -47.76
C SER A 106 -31.97 1.63 -46.63
N GLU A 107 -32.59 2.81 -46.72
CA GLU A 107 -33.61 3.24 -45.77
C GLU A 107 -34.85 2.33 -45.87
N ALA A 108 -35.25 1.95 -47.09
CA ALA A 108 -36.36 1.02 -47.31
C ALA A 108 -36.05 -0.37 -46.71
N GLN A 109 -34.83 -0.88 -46.85
CA GLN A 109 -34.39 -2.14 -46.23
C GLN A 109 -34.38 -2.04 -44.70
N MET A 110 -33.89 -0.93 -44.17
CA MET A 110 -33.85 -0.66 -42.73
C MET A 110 -35.26 -0.65 -42.14
N LEU A 111 -36.21 0.03 -42.79
CA LEU A 111 -37.62 0.09 -42.40
C LEU A 111 -38.42 -1.18 -42.72
N GLY A 112 -37.79 -2.19 -43.35
CA GLY A 112 -38.45 -3.45 -43.74
C GLY A 112 -39.47 -3.30 -44.88
N LEU A 113 -39.36 -2.23 -45.67
CA LEU A 113 -40.20 -1.94 -46.83
C LEU A 113 -39.78 -2.74 -48.08
N GLU A 114 -38.51 -3.13 -48.16
CA GLU A 114 -38.01 -4.10 -49.15
C GLU A 114 -37.14 -5.19 -48.50
N GLY A 115 -36.93 -6.30 -49.20
CA GLY A 115 -36.05 -7.37 -48.72
C GLY A 115 -34.58 -7.04 -48.98
N GLY A 116 -33.70 -7.28 -48.00
CA GLY A 116 -32.27 -7.01 -48.15
C GLY A 116 -31.64 -7.71 -49.36
N SER A 117 -30.96 -6.94 -50.21
CA SER A 117 -30.27 -7.43 -51.40
C SER A 117 -28.78 -7.09 -51.33
N THR A 118 -27.90 -8.10 -51.46
CA THR A 118 -26.44 -7.88 -51.48
C THR A 118 -25.91 -7.56 -52.89
N THR A 119 -26.79 -7.45 -53.89
CA THR A 119 -26.42 -7.21 -55.30
C THR A 119 -26.98 -5.91 -55.86
N GLN A 120 -27.91 -5.29 -55.14
CA GLN A 120 -28.42 -3.95 -55.42
C GLN A 120 -27.32 -2.92 -55.11
N VAL A 121 -27.20 -1.90 -55.95
CA VAL A 121 -26.23 -0.81 -55.76
C VAL A 121 -27.00 0.38 -55.19
N ASP A 122 -26.62 0.80 -53.99
CA ASP A 122 -27.33 1.81 -53.21
C ASP A 122 -26.89 3.24 -53.57
N LEU A 123 -25.64 3.40 -54.06
CA LEU A 123 -25.08 4.67 -54.52
C LEU A 123 -23.94 4.45 -55.53
N TYR A 124 -23.76 5.41 -56.45
CA TYR A 124 -22.58 5.55 -57.29
C TYR A 124 -21.77 6.76 -56.86
N VAL A 125 -20.48 6.58 -56.58
CA VAL A 125 -19.55 7.69 -56.28
C VAL A 125 -18.55 7.84 -57.44
N GLY A 126 -18.32 9.06 -57.92
CA GLY A 126 -17.34 9.40 -58.96
C GLY A 126 -16.82 10.83 -58.85
N SER A 127 -15.62 11.12 -59.37
CA SER A 127 -15.03 12.46 -59.33
C SER A 127 -14.44 12.89 -60.67
N GLY A 128 -14.41 14.21 -60.92
CA GLY A 128 -13.74 14.85 -62.05
C GLY A 128 -12.71 15.91 -61.62
N ALA A 129 -12.34 15.98 -60.33
CA ALA A 129 -11.46 17.00 -59.77
C ALA A 129 -10.24 16.39 -59.03
N ASP A 130 -9.11 17.11 -59.03
CA ASP A 130 -7.92 16.76 -58.24
C ASP A 130 -8.18 17.09 -56.76
N TRP A 131 -8.44 16.06 -55.96
CA TRP A 131 -8.67 16.19 -54.52
C TRP A 131 -7.38 15.94 -53.73
N SER A 132 -7.19 16.68 -52.63
CA SER A 132 -6.36 16.20 -51.54
C SER A 132 -7.07 15.04 -50.82
N THR A 133 -6.37 14.25 -50.01
CA THR A 133 -6.97 13.12 -49.29
C THR A 133 -8.15 13.52 -48.39
N TYR A 134 -8.15 14.75 -47.91
CA TYR A 134 -9.09 15.29 -46.93
C TYR A 134 -10.43 15.71 -47.55
N ASP A 135 -10.39 16.44 -48.67
CA ASP A 135 -11.59 16.83 -49.43
C ASP A 135 -12.36 15.59 -49.94
N ALA A 136 -11.64 14.49 -50.18
CA ALA A 136 -12.22 13.24 -50.63
C ALA A 136 -13.03 12.50 -49.56
N PHE A 137 -12.57 12.49 -48.29
CA PHE A 137 -13.35 11.87 -47.21
C PHE A 137 -14.70 12.56 -47.09
N ALA A 138 -14.64 13.88 -47.12
CA ALA A 138 -15.75 14.71 -46.78
C ALA A 138 -16.83 14.67 -47.88
N ALA A 139 -16.42 14.77 -49.16
CA ALA A 139 -17.30 14.56 -50.30
C ALA A 139 -17.91 13.16 -50.34
N ILE A 140 -17.12 12.10 -50.09
CA ILE A 140 -17.65 10.73 -50.11
C ILE A 140 -18.64 10.51 -48.96
N ALA A 141 -18.33 10.99 -47.77
CA ALA A 141 -19.22 10.85 -46.62
C ALA A 141 -20.51 11.64 -46.81
N HIS A 142 -20.45 12.85 -47.38
CA HIS A 142 -21.62 13.62 -47.78
C HIS A 142 -22.59 12.78 -48.63
N GLU A 143 -22.10 12.23 -49.75
CA GLU A 143 -22.92 11.49 -50.73
C GLU A 143 -23.57 10.24 -50.13
N VAL A 144 -22.85 9.57 -49.21
CA VAL A 144 -23.38 8.43 -48.46
C VAL A 144 -24.53 8.87 -47.57
N SER A 145 -24.39 9.94 -46.77
CA SER A 145 -25.47 10.40 -45.90
C SER A 145 -26.67 10.94 -46.67
N GLU A 146 -26.43 11.69 -47.74
CA GLU A 146 -27.47 12.31 -48.54
C GLU A 146 -28.34 11.23 -49.20
N THR A 147 -27.71 10.43 -50.05
CA THR A 147 -28.43 9.54 -50.98
C THR A 147 -28.57 8.11 -50.44
N ALA A 148 -27.52 7.57 -49.82
CA ALA A 148 -27.54 6.18 -49.33
C ALA A 148 -28.11 6.04 -47.92
N MET A 149 -28.38 7.13 -47.19
CA MET A 149 -29.01 7.06 -45.87
C MET A 149 -30.34 7.82 -45.80
N GLY A 150 -30.85 8.32 -46.93
CA GLY A 150 -32.20 8.84 -47.01
C GLY A 150 -32.39 10.26 -46.51
N ARG A 151 -31.31 11.06 -46.42
CA ARG A 151 -31.45 12.52 -46.17
C ARG A 151 -32.02 13.27 -47.38
N ILE A 152 -32.09 12.63 -48.55
CA ILE A 152 -32.87 13.08 -49.71
C ILE A 152 -34.17 12.28 -49.87
N SER A 153 -35.28 12.98 -50.11
CA SER A 153 -36.54 12.36 -50.52
C SER A 153 -37.21 13.16 -51.64
N THR A 154 -38.06 12.51 -52.43
CA THR A 154 -38.87 13.19 -53.45
C THR A 154 -40.30 12.71 -53.33
N VAL A 155 -41.27 13.64 -53.34
CA VAL A 155 -42.69 13.31 -53.46
C VAL A 155 -43.10 13.54 -54.91
N ASP A 156 -43.76 12.54 -55.52
CA ASP A 156 -44.27 12.60 -56.89
C ASP A 156 -43.22 13.13 -57.92
N SER A 157 -41.96 12.67 -57.79
CA SER A 157 -40.83 13.02 -58.68
C SER A 157 -40.39 14.50 -58.68
N THR A 158 -40.73 15.26 -57.63
CA THR A 158 -40.14 16.57 -57.36
C THR A 158 -39.18 16.52 -56.18
N PRO A 159 -37.94 17.03 -56.28
CA PRO A 159 -37.02 17.17 -55.15
C PRO A 159 -37.72 17.93 -54.03
N SER A 160 -37.94 17.28 -52.90
CA SER A 160 -38.53 17.94 -51.75
C SER A 160 -37.77 17.58 -50.49
N VAL A 161 -37.56 18.59 -49.67
CA VAL A 161 -36.94 18.44 -48.36
C VAL A 161 -37.97 17.71 -47.50
N MET A 162 -37.97 16.37 -47.60
CA MET A 162 -38.94 15.42 -47.03
C MET A 162 -40.25 16.06 -46.48
N ASP A 163 -41.29 16.26 -47.31
CA ASP A 163 -42.55 16.92 -46.92
C ASP A 163 -43.34 16.31 -45.73
N MET A 164 -42.83 15.26 -45.07
CA MET A 164 -43.47 14.56 -43.96
C MET A 164 -43.63 15.38 -42.67
N PHE A 165 -42.73 16.34 -42.40
CA PHE A 165 -42.64 16.97 -41.07
C PHE A 165 -42.57 18.52 -41.07
N ARG A 166 -42.77 19.17 -42.22
CA ARG A 166 -42.80 20.63 -42.34
C ARG A 166 -44.15 21.22 -41.92
N PHE A 167 -44.11 22.40 -41.28
CA PHE A 167 -45.29 23.12 -40.82
C PHE A 167 -45.26 24.58 -41.27
N ASN A 168 -46.38 25.10 -41.77
CA ASN A 168 -46.59 26.54 -41.98
C ASN A 168 -47.24 27.23 -40.75
N GLY A 169 -47.54 26.46 -39.71
CA GLY A 169 -48.05 26.88 -38.41
C GLY A 169 -48.49 25.68 -37.55
N ALA A 170 -48.84 25.91 -36.29
CA ALA A 170 -49.27 24.84 -35.39
C ALA A 170 -50.46 24.05 -35.98
N GLY A 171 -50.28 22.75 -36.19
CA GLY A 171 -51.25 21.82 -36.76
C GLY A 171 -51.48 21.91 -38.26
N SER A 172 -50.65 22.66 -38.99
CA SER A 172 -50.81 22.88 -40.42
C SER A 172 -49.53 22.53 -41.19
N HIS A 173 -49.56 21.40 -41.88
CA HIS A 173 -48.45 20.89 -42.68
C HIS A 173 -48.22 21.71 -43.94
N ASP A 174 -46.95 21.88 -44.30
CA ASP A 174 -46.53 22.53 -45.54
C ASP A 174 -45.86 21.53 -46.48
N LEU A 175 -46.54 21.21 -47.57
CA LEU A 175 -46.10 20.25 -48.60
C LEU A 175 -45.56 20.94 -49.86
N SER A 176 -45.26 22.25 -49.77
CA SER A 176 -44.71 23.02 -50.90
C SER A 176 -43.19 23.02 -50.89
N ALA A 177 -42.56 23.01 -52.07
CA ALA A 177 -41.10 23.10 -52.19
C ALA A 177 -40.56 24.29 -51.36
N GLY A 178 -39.56 24.04 -50.51
CA GLY A 178 -39.02 25.02 -49.58
C GLY A 178 -38.50 26.27 -50.31
N ASN A 179 -38.64 27.44 -49.70
CA ASN A 179 -37.93 28.63 -50.15
C ASN A 179 -37.23 29.29 -48.95
N SER A 180 -36.06 29.87 -49.20
CA SER A 180 -35.19 30.52 -48.21
C SER A 180 -35.79 31.74 -47.51
N LEU A 181 -37.00 32.17 -47.90
CA LEU A 181 -37.56 33.47 -47.51
C LEU A 181 -38.90 33.36 -46.78
N SER A 182 -39.37 32.16 -46.46
CA SER A 182 -40.66 31.97 -45.80
C SER A 182 -40.48 31.70 -44.32
N ASN A 183 -41.33 32.34 -43.51
CA ASN A 183 -41.37 32.25 -42.05
C ASN A 183 -41.81 30.87 -41.51
N THR A 184 -41.63 29.82 -42.32
CA THR A 184 -41.96 28.42 -42.05
C THR A 184 -40.94 27.82 -41.09
N THR A 185 -41.41 27.04 -40.14
CA THR A 185 -40.54 26.28 -39.23
C THR A 185 -39.92 25.12 -39.97
N ALA A 186 -38.62 24.91 -39.80
CA ALA A 186 -37.93 23.77 -40.38
C ALA A 186 -38.50 22.46 -39.89
N TYR A 187 -38.59 21.60 -40.90
CA TYR A 187 -38.43 20.18 -40.93
C TYR A 187 -38.87 19.30 -39.76
N PHE A 188 -38.47 19.49 -38.51
CA PHE A 188 -38.86 18.58 -37.43
C PHE A 188 -39.66 19.34 -36.38
N SER A 189 -40.85 18.86 -36.05
CA SER A 189 -41.59 19.36 -34.89
C SER A 189 -42.05 18.20 -34.00
N VAL A 190 -41.61 18.27 -32.75
CA VAL A 190 -42.02 17.38 -31.67
C VAL A 190 -43.40 17.73 -31.09
N ASP A 191 -43.96 18.88 -31.48
CA ASP A 191 -45.18 19.47 -30.92
C ASP A 191 -46.13 20.07 -31.97
N ASN A 192 -46.19 19.42 -33.15
CA ASN A 192 -47.15 19.73 -34.21
C ASN A 192 -47.02 21.16 -34.77
N GLY A 193 -45.79 21.63 -35.00
CA GLY A 193 -45.46 22.94 -35.53
C GLY A 193 -45.60 24.10 -34.55
N ALA A 194 -45.76 23.82 -33.24
CA ALA A 194 -45.92 24.87 -32.22
C ALA A 194 -44.58 25.50 -31.80
N THR A 195 -43.51 24.70 -31.70
CA THR A 195 -42.15 25.17 -31.46
C THR A 195 -41.43 25.39 -32.79
N LYS A 196 -40.80 26.56 -32.93
CA LYS A 196 -40.00 26.91 -34.12
C LYS A 196 -38.55 26.46 -33.94
N LEU A 197 -38.15 25.37 -34.61
CA LEU A 197 -36.82 24.75 -34.45
C LEU A 197 -35.81 25.10 -35.57
N GLY A 198 -35.99 26.21 -36.30
CA GLY A 198 -34.97 26.74 -37.25
C GLY A 198 -35.30 26.56 -38.74
N THR A 199 -34.28 26.53 -39.61
CA THR A 199 -34.31 26.44 -41.10
C THR A 199 -33.39 25.32 -41.62
N TRP A 200 -33.58 24.10 -41.13
CA TRP A 200 -32.87 22.93 -41.65
C TRP A 200 -33.26 22.64 -43.09
N ASN A 201 -32.27 22.66 -43.97
CA ASN A 201 -32.35 22.13 -45.32
C ASN A 201 -33.43 22.79 -46.21
N ASN A 202 -33.80 24.05 -45.97
CA ASN A 202 -34.99 24.65 -46.58
C ASN A 202 -34.72 25.66 -47.73
N ASP A 203 -33.53 25.68 -48.32
CA ASP A 203 -33.15 26.66 -49.35
C ASP A 203 -33.10 26.07 -50.77
N ALA A 204 -34.24 26.05 -51.45
CA ALA A 204 -34.28 25.65 -52.87
C ALA A 204 -33.80 26.74 -53.85
N GLY A 205 -33.41 27.93 -53.36
CA GLY A 205 -33.21 29.13 -54.19
C GLY A 205 -31.77 29.45 -54.57
N ALA A 206 -30.78 28.95 -53.84
CA ALA A 206 -29.40 29.44 -53.93
C ALA A 206 -28.38 28.43 -54.48
N GLY A 207 -28.84 27.26 -54.95
CA GLY A 207 -27.95 26.26 -55.59
C GLY A 207 -27.03 25.54 -54.59
N TYR A 208 -27.43 25.50 -53.32
CA TYR A 208 -26.74 24.77 -52.26
C TYR A 208 -27.23 23.33 -52.18
N ASP A 209 -26.36 22.49 -51.62
CA ASP A 209 -26.62 21.09 -51.36
C ASP A 209 -27.58 20.94 -50.17
N LEU A 210 -28.59 20.09 -50.34
CA LEU A 210 -29.64 19.86 -49.37
C LEU A 210 -29.29 18.65 -48.46
N GLY A 211 -28.22 17.91 -48.70
CA GLY A 211 -27.86 16.72 -47.92
C GLY A 211 -27.12 16.95 -46.59
N ASP A 212 -26.69 18.19 -46.33
CA ASP A 212 -25.57 18.46 -45.40
C ASP A 212 -25.87 18.25 -43.91
N TRP A 213 -24.83 17.85 -43.17
CA TRP A 213 -24.83 17.84 -41.71
C TRP A 213 -24.79 19.27 -41.16
N CYS A 214 -25.36 19.51 -39.97
CA CYS A 214 -25.39 20.84 -39.38
C CYS A 214 -24.16 21.06 -38.47
N VAL A 215 -23.44 22.18 -38.64
CA VAL A 215 -22.19 22.47 -37.90
C VAL A 215 -22.35 23.20 -36.56
N ALA A 216 -23.54 23.67 -36.15
CA ALA A 216 -23.68 24.46 -34.92
C ALA A 216 -24.99 24.23 -34.15
N ASP A 217 -24.88 24.20 -32.82
CA ASP A 217 -25.98 24.47 -31.89
C ASP A 217 -26.42 25.93 -32.08
N PHE A 218 -27.57 26.18 -32.68
CA PHE A 218 -28.04 27.54 -32.93
C PHE A 218 -28.44 28.24 -31.62
N PRO A 219 -27.81 29.38 -31.24
CA PRO A 219 -28.43 30.32 -30.32
C PRO A 219 -29.39 31.22 -31.10
N ASP A 220 -30.62 31.29 -30.62
CA ASP A 220 -31.68 32.24 -30.99
C ASP A 220 -31.15 33.64 -31.34
N LEU A 221 -31.21 34.07 -32.62
CA LEU A 221 -31.02 35.47 -32.99
C LEU A 221 -31.75 35.85 -34.29
N GLY A 222 -32.70 36.78 -34.17
CA GLY A 222 -33.15 37.60 -35.29
C GLY A 222 -32.03 38.52 -35.78
N ASP A 223 -31.41 38.17 -36.91
CA ASP A 223 -30.50 39.04 -37.68
C ASP A 223 -31.13 39.41 -39.05
N PRO A 224 -31.31 40.71 -39.36
CA PRO A 224 -31.86 41.21 -40.62
C PRO A 224 -30.86 41.43 -41.78
N ASP A 225 -29.55 41.13 -41.66
CA ASP A 225 -28.52 41.59 -42.63
C ASP A 225 -27.94 40.54 -43.61
N GLY A 226 -28.63 39.41 -43.84
CA GLY A 226 -28.53 38.54 -45.03
C GLY A 226 -27.19 38.39 -45.80
N ASP A 227 -26.39 37.37 -45.47
CA ASP A 227 -25.90 36.29 -46.37
C ASP A 227 -25.14 35.20 -45.57
N PRO A 228 -25.08 33.93 -46.05
CA PRO A 228 -25.04 32.74 -45.20
C PRO A 228 -23.65 32.31 -44.76
N VAL A 229 -23.60 31.86 -43.51
CA VAL A 229 -22.51 31.03 -42.98
C VAL A 229 -22.58 29.68 -43.69
N TRP A 230 -21.53 29.36 -44.46
CA TRP A 230 -21.32 28.12 -45.21
C TRP A 230 -21.85 26.88 -44.45
N ASN A 231 -22.89 26.21 -44.98
CA ASN A 231 -23.50 25.02 -44.38
C ASN A 231 -22.73 23.72 -44.67
N ASP A 232 -21.50 23.79 -45.15
CA ASP A 232 -20.76 22.58 -45.50
C ASP A 232 -20.11 21.99 -44.25
N ALA A 233 -20.83 21.12 -43.55
CA ALA A 233 -20.25 20.30 -42.49
C ALA A 233 -19.17 19.34 -42.99
N MET A 234 -18.99 19.19 -44.29
CA MET A 234 -17.98 18.34 -44.90
C MET A 234 -17.01 19.16 -45.78
N GLY A 235 -16.92 20.48 -45.59
CA GLY A 235 -16.11 21.32 -46.49
C GLY A 235 -16.10 22.79 -46.10
N ALA A 236 -15.97 23.09 -44.81
CA ALA A 236 -15.47 24.40 -44.43
C ALA A 236 -14.08 24.60 -45.07
N GLN A 237 -13.80 25.82 -45.53
CA GLN A 237 -12.62 26.28 -46.32
C GLN A 237 -11.21 25.90 -45.78
N GLU A 238 -11.11 25.12 -44.71
CA GLU A 238 -9.86 24.60 -44.13
C GLU A 238 -9.74 23.06 -44.16
N GLY A 239 -10.63 22.35 -44.87
CA GLY A 239 -10.40 20.93 -45.24
C GLY A 239 -10.71 19.88 -44.17
N GLY A 240 -11.69 20.13 -43.29
CA GLY A 240 -12.10 19.19 -42.23
C GLY A 240 -13.61 18.94 -42.18
N VAL A 241 -14.01 17.88 -41.49
CA VAL A 241 -15.41 17.50 -41.22
C VAL A 241 -15.88 18.06 -39.87
N GLY A 242 -17.01 18.77 -39.86
CA GLY A 242 -17.67 19.27 -38.67
C GLY A 242 -18.29 18.16 -37.79
N PRO A 243 -18.54 18.42 -36.50
CA PRO A 243 -19.14 17.44 -35.61
C PRO A 243 -20.60 17.15 -35.96
N ILE A 244 -21.04 15.90 -35.75
CA ILE A 244 -22.47 15.54 -35.81
C ILE A 244 -23.25 16.28 -34.72
N SER A 245 -24.28 17.04 -35.09
CA SER A 245 -25.17 17.74 -34.14
C SER A 245 -26.25 16.81 -33.54
N GLU A 246 -26.91 17.22 -32.45
CA GLU A 246 -28.11 16.51 -31.94
C GLU A 246 -29.25 16.57 -32.94
N VAL A 247 -29.38 17.68 -33.69
CA VAL A 247 -30.33 17.81 -34.79
C VAL A 247 -30.08 16.72 -35.82
N ASP A 248 -28.84 16.50 -36.23
CA ASP A 248 -28.49 15.43 -37.16
C ASP A 248 -28.83 14.03 -36.64
N ILE A 249 -28.58 13.78 -35.35
CA ILE A 249 -28.93 12.53 -34.69
C ILE A 249 -30.46 12.35 -34.66
N GLU A 250 -31.20 13.41 -34.34
CA GLU A 250 -32.67 13.44 -34.37
C GLU A 250 -33.21 13.21 -35.78
N LEU A 251 -32.60 13.79 -36.84
CA LEU A 251 -32.98 13.50 -38.24
C LEU A 251 -32.95 12.02 -38.48
N MET A 252 -31.79 11.45 -38.17
CA MET A 252 -31.46 10.13 -38.65
C MET A 252 -32.29 9.13 -37.86
N ASN A 253 -32.51 9.38 -36.57
CA ASN A 253 -33.49 8.67 -35.77
C ASN A 253 -34.93 8.83 -36.34
N ALA A 254 -35.33 10.01 -36.82
CA ALA A 254 -36.63 10.24 -37.45
C ALA A 254 -36.78 9.57 -38.83
N LEU A 255 -35.67 9.36 -39.52
CA LEU A 255 -35.55 8.56 -40.73
C LEU A 255 -35.46 7.05 -40.45
N GLY A 256 -35.49 6.64 -39.17
CA GLY A 256 -35.40 5.25 -38.70
C GLY A 256 -33.98 4.72 -38.45
N TRP A 257 -32.95 5.50 -38.74
CA TRP A 257 -31.56 5.18 -38.40
C TRP A 257 -31.30 5.34 -36.90
N SER A 258 -31.07 4.23 -36.21
CA SER A 258 -30.75 4.21 -34.79
C SER A 258 -29.29 4.60 -34.55
N THR A 259 -29.11 5.66 -33.76
CA THR A 259 -27.79 6.10 -33.28
C THR A 259 -27.53 5.63 -31.86
N SER A 260 -26.26 5.40 -31.53
CA SER A 260 -25.82 5.12 -30.16
C SER A 260 -24.69 6.05 -29.73
N ILE A 261 -24.72 7.31 -30.17
CA ILE A 261 -23.68 8.30 -29.85
C ILE A 261 -24.25 9.51 -29.10
N VAL A 262 -23.39 10.18 -28.31
CA VAL A 262 -23.67 11.47 -27.68
C VAL A 262 -22.54 12.43 -28.04
N THR A 263 -22.86 13.56 -28.66
CA THR A 263 -21.89 14.50 -29.25
C THR A 263 -21.76 15.80 -28.45
N SER A 264 -20.81 16.64 -28.84
CA SER A 264 -20.52 17.91 -28.16
C SER A 264 -21.74 18.80 -27.99
N GLY A 265 -21.92 19.36 -26.78
CA GLY A 265 -23.03 20.25 -26.44
C GLY A 265 -24.28 19.54 -25.91
N ASN A 266 -24.35 18.21 -26.08
CA ASN A 266 -25.59 17.45 -25.88
C ASN A 266 -25.57 16.60 -24.61
N ILE A 267 -26.74 16.52 -23.96
CA ILE A 267 -26.93 15.79 -22.69
C ILE A 267 -27.94 14.66 -22.88
N ARG A 268 -27.46 13.41 -22.93
CA ARG A 268 -28.32 12.23 -22.94
C ARG A 268 -28.76 11.85 -21.53
N ASN A 269 -30.03 12.14 -21.22
CA ASN A 269 -30.65 11.71 -19.97
C ASN A 269 -31.20 10.27 -20.10
N VAL A 270 -30.72 9.35 -19.25
CA VAL A 270 -31.26 7.99 -19.12
C VAL A 270 -32.14 7.94 -17.88
N SER A 271 -33.44 7.79 -18.10
CA SER A 271 -34.46 7.86 -17.06
C SER A 271 -34.63 6.54 -16.31
N SER A 272 -35.20 6.60 -15.10
CA SER A 272 -35.49 5.42 -14.29
C SER A 272 -36.25 4.35 -15.09
N GLY A 273 -35.79 3.10 -15.02
CA GLY A 273 -36.37 1.96 -15.76
C GLY A 273 -35.91 1.82 -17.21
N GLN A 274 -35.15 2.77 -17.75
CA GLN A 274 -34.54 2.64 -19.08
C GLN A 274 -33.23 1.86 -19.01
N THR A 275 -32.99 1.07 -20.06
CA THR A 275 -31.73 0.36 -20.29
C THR A 275 -31.17 0.76 -21.65
N LEU A 276 -29.93 1.25 -21.68
CA LEU A 276 -29.20 1.53 -22.93
C LEU A 276 -27.97 0.63 -23.03
N THR A 277 -27.62 0.21 -24.25
CA THR A 277 -26.48 -0.69 -24.50
C THR A 277 -25.66 -0.24 -25.69
N GLY A 278 -24.33 -0.27 -25.58
CA GLY A 278 -23.43 -0.02 -26.71
C GLY A 278 -23.31 1.45 -27.12
N TRP A 279 -23.56 2.38 -26.19
CA TRP A 279 -23.50 3.81 -26.48
C TRP A 279 -22.07 4.37 -26.42
N THR A 280 -21.76 5.38 -27.21
CA THR A 280 -20.48 6.10 -27.21
C THR A 280 -20.70 7.58 -26.92
N VAL A 281 -20.18 8.07 -25.81
CA VAL A 281 -20.16 9.48 -25.43
C VAL A 281 -18.83 10.07 -25.89
N MET A 282 -18.90 10.99 -26.85
CA MET A 282 -17.75 11.63 -27.49
C MET A 282 -17.33 12.90 -26.75
N SER A 283 -16.22 13.52 -27.19
CA SER A 283 -15.76 14.81 -26.68
C SER A 283 -16.88 15.87 -26.68
N GLY A 284 -17.08 16.50 -25.52
CA GLY A 284 -18.10 17.53 -25.28
C GLY A 284 -19.52 17.02 -25.02
N GLY A 285 -19.80 15.71 -25.19
CA GLY A 285 -21.09 15.11 -24.87
C GLY A 285 -21.19 14.71 -23.40
N GLU A 286 -22.40 14.66 -22.87
CA GLU A 286 -22.69 14.25 -21.50
C GLU A 286 -23.77 13.17 -21.47
N MET A 287 -23.58 12.13 -20.66
CA MET A 287 -24.63 11.15 -20.36
C MET A 287 -24.95 11.14 -18.87
N VAL A 288 -26.22 11.37 -18.54
CA VAL A 288 -26.72 11.37 -17.17
C VAL A 288 -27.59 10.13 -16.94
N VAL A 289 -27.06 9.17 -16.18
CA VAL A 289 -27.75 7.92 -15.83
C VAL A 289 -28.45 8.11 -14.48
N ARG A 290 -29.78 8.28 -14.49
CA ARG A 290 -30.55 8.56 -13.28
C ARG A 290 -30.73 7.30 -12.43
N ALA A 291 -31.10 7.48 -11.16
CA ALA A 291 -31.43 6.38 -10.27
C ALA A 291 -32.46 5.43 -10.89
N GLY A 292 -32.19 4.12 -10.82
CA GLY A 292 -33.02 3.08 -11.44
C GLY A 292 -32.85 2.90 -12.96
N ALA A 293 -31.99 3.69 -13.61
CA ALA A 293 -31.59 3.47 -15.00
C ALA A 293 -30.36 2.56 -15.10
N VAL A 294 -30.23 1.87 -16.24
CA VAL A 294 -29.08 0.99 -16.53
C VAL A 294 -28.45 1.39 -17.86
N VAL A 295 -27.13 1.49 -17.89
CA VAL A 295 -26.37 1.53 -19.14
C VAL A 295 -25.38 0.38 -19.18
N SER A 296 -25.13 -0.19 -20.35
CA SER A 296 -24.17 -1.27 -20.50
C SER A 296 -23.29 -1.11 -21.73
N ASN A 297 -22.04 -1.55 -21.64
CA ASN A 297 -21.04 -1.45 -22.72
C ASN A 297 -20.95 -0.03 -23.29
N THR A 298 -21.02 0.98 -22.42
CA THR A 298 -20.98 2.39 -22.82
C THR A 298 -19.53 2.88 -22.85
N THR A 299 -19.12 3.51 -23.94
CA THR A 299 -17.78 4.06 -24.11
C THR A 299 -17.79 5.57 -23.86
N PHE A 300 -16.95 6.07 -22.98
CA PHE A 300 -16.72 7.50 -22.77
C PHE A 300 -15.34 7.85 -23.32
N THR A 301 -15.25 8.61 -24.41
CA THR A 301 -14.00 8.79 -25.16
C THR A 301 -13.70 10.22 -25.56
N LEU A 302 -12.47 10.70 -25.28
CA LEU A 302 -11.98 12.00 -25.76
C LEU A 302 -11.82 12.08 -27.27
N ALA A 303 -12.05 10.98 -27.99
CA ALA A 303 -12.15 11.03 -29.43
C ALA A 303 -13.17 12.10 -29.82
N ARG A 304 -12.68 13.05 -30.61
CA ARG A 304 -13.52 13.91 -31.40
C ARG A 304 -13.94 13.12 -32.63
N ALA A 305 -15.12 13.43 -33.11
CA ALA A 305 -15.46 13.07 -34.46
C ALA A 305 -14.60 14.00 -35.37
N PHE A 306 -13.62 13.42 -36.07
CA PHE A 306 -12.92 13.92 -37.28
C PHE A 306 -11.62 14.74 -37.20
N ASP A 307 -10.63 14.25 -37.98
CA ASP A 307 -9.86 15.00 -39.01
C ASP A 307 -9.34 14.06 -40.14
N ASP A 308 -9.26 12.73 -39.93
CA ASP A 308 -8.77 11.77 -40.94
C ASP A 308 -9.41 10.37 -40.85
N GLY A 309 -10.60 10.22 -40.26
CA GLY A 309 -11.21 8.91 -40.04
C GLY A 309 -10.45 7.97 -39.10
N VAL A 310 -9.41 8.46 -38.41
CA VAL A 310 -8.85 7.90 -37.19
C VAL A 310 -9.48 8.64 -36.01
N LEU A 311 -9.82 7.90 -34.95
CA LEU A 311 -10.16 8.52 -33.66
C LEU A 311 -8.88 9.17 -33.11
N GLU A 312 -8.63 10.43 -33.43
CA GLU A 312 -7.48 11.16 -32.88
C GLU A 312 -7.71 11.44 -31.39
N THR A 313 -6.87 10.83 -30.55
CA THR A 313 -6.80 11.10 -29.11
C THR A 313 -5.92 12.31 -28.86
N GLY A 314 -6.35 13.49 -29.33
CA GLY A 314 -5.53 14.70 -29.28
C GLY A 314 -6.35 15.95 -29.01
N LEU A 315 -6.29 16.45 -27.78
CA LEU A 315 -6.26 17.86 -27.35
C LEU A 315 -6.97 18.04 -25.99
N ALA A 316 -6.28 18.76 -25.10
CA ALA A 316 -6.60 18.99 -23.68
C ALA A 316 -7.80 19.92 -23.43
N GLY A 317 -8.90 19.81 -24.18
CA GLY A 317 -10.04 20.72 -24.09
C GLY A 317 -11.38 20.00 -24.02
N ALA A 318 -12.05 20.15 -22.86
CA ALA A 318 -13.34 19.61 -22.40
C ALA A 318 -13.32 18.18 -21.82
N ALA A 319 -13.50 18.09 -20.50
CA ALA A 319 -13.75 16.82 -19.82
C ALA A 319 -15.13 16.28 -20.24
N ILE A 320 -15.19 15.00 -20.63
CA ILE A 320 -16.44 14.29 -20.91
C ILE A 320 -16.98 13.81 -19.59
N LEU A 321 -18.16 14.24 -19.16
CA LEU A 321 -18.73 13.83 -17.89
C LEU A 321 -19.86 12.83 -18.12
N GLY A 322 -19.69 11.60 -17.62
CA GLY A 322 -20.80 10.69 -17.36
C GLY A 322 -21.23 10.83 -15.91
N SER A 323 -22.44 11.30 -15.61
CA SER A 323 -22.97 11.33 -14.23
C SER A 323 -23.84 10.10 -13.98
N ILE A 324 -23.37 9.19 -13.13
CA ILE A 324 -24.04 7.92 -12.84
C ILE A 324 -24.63 7.94 -11.43
N ALA A 325 -25.96 8.07 -11.35
CA ALA A 325 -26.78 7.82 -10.16
C ALA A 325 -27.55 6.47 -10.25
N GLY A 326 -27.55 5.82 -11.42
CA GLY A 326 -28.11 4.49 -11.68
C GLY A 326 -27.03 3.40 -11.71
N THR A 327 -27.08 2.49 -12.69
CA THR A 327 -26.08 1.43 -12.85
C THR A 327 -25.42 1.48 -14.22
N ALA A 328 -24.08 1.40 -14.26
CA ALA A 328 -23.33 1.18 -15.50
C ALA A 328 -22.56 -0.14 -15.44
N VAL A 329 -22.69 -0.98 -16.47
CA VAL A 329 -22.03 -2.28 -16.55
C VAL A 329 -21.10 -2.33 -17.76
N GLY A 330 -19.82 -2.63 -17.54
CA GLY A 330 -18.83 -2.75 -18.61
C GLY A 330 -18.53 -1.42 -19.30
N ALA A 331 -18.51 -0.31 -18.56
CA ALA A 331 -18.17 1.00 -19.14
C ALA A 331 -16.70 1.03 -19.60
N SER A 332 -16.43 1.61 -20.76
CA SER A 332 -15.07 1.80 -21.29
C SER A 332 -14.72 3.28 -21.29
N VAL A 333 -13.84 3.72 -20.39
CA VAL A 333 -13.46 5.12 -20.21
C VAL A 333 -12.10 5.35 -20.85
N VAL A 334 -12.07 5.94 -22.06
CA VAL A 334 -10.87 6.11 -22.90
C VAL A 334 -10.56 7.60 -23.02
N GLY A 335 -9.80 8.14 -22.07
CA GLY A 335 -9.56 9.59 -21.96
C GLY A 335 -10.72 10.39 -21.36
N GLY A 336 -11.96 9.87 -21.39
CA GLY A 336 -13.14 10.53 -20.82
C GLY A 336 -13.18 10.51 -19.28
N THR A 337 -14.25 11.06 -18.69
CA THR A 337 -14.47 11.05 -17.24
C THR A 337 -15.85 10.46 -16.87
N VAL A 338 -15.88 9.65 -15.82
CA VAL A 338 -17.10 9.14 -15.20
C VAL A 338 -17.17 9.61 -13.76
N GLN A 339 -18.32 10.14 -13.33
CA GLN A 339 -18.64 10.46 -11.95
C GLN A 339 -19.70 9.51 -11.44
N VAL A 340 -19.35 8.71 -10.45
CA VAL A 340 -20.29 7.83 -9.74
C VAL A 340 -20.77 8.56 -8.51
N VAL A 341 -22.03 9.04 -8.55
CA VAL A 341 -22.62 9.86 -7.50
C VAL A 341 -23.51 9.03 -6.57
N ALA A 342 -24.17 9.66 -5.60
CA ALA A 342 -24.98 8.99 -4.60
C ALA A 342 -26.02 8.02 -5.22
N GLY A 343 -25.96 6.74 -4.83
CA GLY A 343 -26.81 5.67 -5.36
C GLY A 343 -26.33 5.04 -6.67
N GLY A 344 -25.32 5.64 -7.31
CA GLY A 344 -24.69 5.16 -8.52
C GLY A 344 -23.82 3.93 -8.29
N VAL A 345 -23.83 3.01 -9.26
CA VAL A 345 -23.00 1.79 -9.25
C VAL A 345 -22.33 1.59 -10.61
N THR A 346 -21.00 1.46 -10.64
CA THR A 346 -20.26 0.98 -11.81
C THR A 346 -19.76 -0.45 -11.58
N ILE A 347 -19.88 -1.30 -12.60
CA ILE A 347 -19.50 -2.72 -12.53
C ILE A 347 -18.64 -3.07 -13.73
N GLY A 348 -17.39 -3.48 -13.51
CA GLY A 348 -16.46 -3.91 -14.55
C GLY A 348 -16.06 -2.76 -15.48
N ALA A 349 -15.94 -1.53 -14.96
CA ALA A 349 -15.44 -0.41 -15.74
C ALA A 349 -13.99 -0.67 -16.19
N LYS A 350 -13.60 -0.19 -17.36
CA LYS A 350 -12.24 -0.28 -17.90
C LYS A 350 -11.76 1.12 -18.27
N ILE A 351 -10.77 1.62 -17.54
CA ILE A 351 -10.27 2.99 -17.68
C ILE A 351 -8.90 2.95 -18.38
N SER A 352 -8.70 3.77 -19.42
CA SER A 352 -7.47 3.81 -20.22
C SER A 352 -7.25 5.17 -20.89
N GLY A 353 -6.06 5.40 -21.45
CA GLY A 353 -5.81 6.52 -22.37
C GLY A 353 -5.99 7.91 -21.74
N GLY A 354 -5.66 8.07 -20.46
CA GLY A 354 -5.91 9.32 -19.72
C GLY A 354 -7.30 9.42 -19.08
N GLY A 355 -8.13 8.37 -19.20
CA GLY A 355 -9.48 8.36 -18.64
C GLY A 355 -9.49 8.42 -17.12
N ALA A 356 -10.60 8.91 -16.56
CA ALA A 356 -10.80 9.05 -15.13
C ALA A 356 -12.16 8.51 -14.66
N GLU A 357 -12.17 7.79 -13.54
CA GLU A 357 -13.39 7.48 -12.77
C GLU A 357 -13.32 8.16 -11.41
N TYR A 358 -14.41 8.81 -11.01
CA TYR A 358 -14.53 9.56 -9.76
C TYR A 358 -15.71 9.02 -8.95
N VAL A 359 -15.40 8.23 -7.93
CA VAL A 359 -16.40 7.65 -7.03
C VAL A 359 -16.65 8.62 -5.88
N GLN A 360 -17.79 9.32 -5.92
CA GLN A 360 -18.18 10.34 -4.95
C GLN A 360 -18.97 9.76 -3.77
N SER A 361 -19.37 10.64 -2.84
CA SER A 361 -20.14 10.27 -1.65
C SER A 361 -21.40 9.46 -2.01
N GLY A 362 -21.48 8.23 -1.50
CA GLY A 362 -22.60 7.31 -1.72
C GLY A 362 -22.59 6.60 -3.07
N GLY A 363 -21.58 6.82 -3.91
CA GLY A 363 -21.31 6.04 -5.11
C GLY A 363 -20.51 4.78 -4.80
N SER A 364 -20.64 3.76 -5.65
CA SER A 364 -19.90 2.51 -5.52
C SER A 364 -19.38 2.02 -6.87
N GLU A 365 -18.19 1.45 -6.87
CA GLU A 365 -17.68 0.70 -8.03
C GLU A 365 -17.33 -0.74 -7.66
N SER A 366 -17.24 -1.61 -8.67
CA SER A 366 -16.90 -3.02 -8.48
C SER A 366 -16.19 -3.59 -9.70
N GLY A 367 -15.00 -4.15 -9.50
CA GLY A 367 -14.22 -4.80 -10.55
C GLY A 367 -13.67 -3.85 -11.61
N THR A 368 -13.46 -2.58 -11.25
CA THR A 368 -12.85 -1.57 -12.14
C THR A 368 -11.43 -2.00 -12.53
N VAL A 369 -11.06 -1.85 -13.80
CA VAL A 369 -9.72 -2.15 -14.32
C VAL A 369 -9.07 -0.85 -14.79
N VAL A 370 -8.00 -0.45 -14.11
CA VAL A 370 -7.26 0.79 -14.38
C VAL A 370 -6.01 0.47 -15.20
N LEU A 371 -5.93 0.98 -16.43
CA LEU A 371 -4.85 0.73 -17.38
C LEU A 371 -3.88 1.92 -17.48
N SER A 372 -2.90 1.82 -18.38
CA SER A 372 -1.85 2.83 -18.57
C SER A 372 -2.40 4.24 -18.77
N GLY A 373 -1.89 5.17 -17.96
CA GLY A 373 -2.26 6.59 -17.98
C GLY A 373 -3.63 6.90 -17.40
N ALA A 374 -4.38 5.90 -16.93
CA ALA A 374 -5.71 6.08 -16.37
C ALA A 374 -5.69 6.32 -14.85
N HIS A 375 -6.75 6.95 -14.37
CA HIS A 375 -6.93 7.33 -12.99
C HIS A 375 -8.28 6.86 -12.46
N ASP A 376 -8.28 6.22 -11.31
CA ASP A 376 -9.48 6.01 -10.50
C ASP A 376 -9.31 6.78 -9.18
N ALA A 377 -10.33 7.53 -8.77
CA ALA A 377 -10.31 8.31 -7.55
C ALA A 377 -11.58 8.11 -6.73
N VAL A 378 -11.38 7.57 -5.53
CA VAL A 378 -12.44 7.35 -4.54
C VAL A 378 -12.40 8.50 -3.53
N TYR A 379 -13.49 9.26 -3.45
CA TYR A 379 -13.63 10.41 -2.55
C TYR A 379 -14.40 10.07 -1.27
N ALA A 380 -14.55 11.06 -0.39
CA ALA A 380 -15.25 10.92 0.88
C ALA A 380 -16.64 10.26 0.73
N GLY A 381 -16.82 9.10 1.38
CA GLY A 381 -18.06 8.32 1.33
C GLY A 381 -18.27 7.49 0.06
N GLY A 382 -17.32 7.51 -0.89
CA GLY A 382 -17.28 6.61 -2.05
C GLY A 382 -16.61 5.28 -1.71
N GLN A 383 -17.01 4.21 -2.41
CA GLN A 383 -16.57 2.84 -2.14
C GLN A 383 -16.09 2.14 -3.41
N ALA A 384 -14.86 1.62 -3.40
CA ALA A 384 -14.33 0.75 -4.45
C ALA A 384 -14.18 -0.70 -3.96
N THR A 385 -14.41 -1.67 -4.85
CA THR A 385 -14.27 -3.09 -4.52
C THR A 385 -13.67 -3.88 -5.68
N GLY A 386 -12.58 -4.59 -5.43
CA GLY A 386 -11.98 -5.50 -6.41
C GLY A 386 -11.33 -4.79 -7.59
N THR A 387 -10.85 -3.56 -7.40
CA THR A 387 -10.16 -2.78 -8.42
C THR A 387 -8.87 -3.49 -8.85
N VAL A 388 -8.60 -3.54 -10.15
CA VAL A 388 -7.39 -4.14 -10.73
C VAL A 388 -6.55 -3.06 -11.38
N ILE A 389 -5.42 -2.73 -10.77
CA ILE A 389 -4.51 -1.69 -11.25
C ILE A 389 -3.41 -2.34 -12.09
N SER A 390 -3.42 -2.07 -13.39
CA SER A 390 -2.44 -2.58 -14.35
C SER A 390 -1.29 -1.60 -14.59
N SER A 391 -0.34 -1.98 -15.43
CA SER A 391 0.84 -1.17 -15.75
C SER A 391 0.50 0.26 -16.16
N GLY A 392 1.01 1.24 -15.40
CA GLY A 392 0.82 2.68 -15.59
C GLY A 392 -0.55 3.22 -15.16
N GLY A 393 -1.40 2.40 -14.55
CA GLY A 393 -2.67 2.84 -13.94
C GLY A 393 -2.51 3.25 -12.48
N PHE A 394 -3.42 4.10 -12.02
CA PHE A 394 -3.41 4.66 -10.66
C PHE A 394 -4.78 4.65 -10.00
N GLU A 395 -4.84 4.18 -8.75
CA GLU A 395 -6.02 4.33 -7.88
C GLU A 395 -5.67 5.24 -6.69
N ASN A 396 -6.44 6.31 -6.50
CA ASN A 396 -6.30 7.26 -5.39
C ASN A 396 -7.48 7.14 -4.42
N ILE A 397 -7.19 6.70 -3.20
CA ILE A 397 -8.18 6.69 -2.11
C ILE A 397 -8.00 7.96 -1.29
N ASN A 398 -8.87 8.94 -1.54
CA ASN A 398 -8.84 10.25 -0.90
C ASN A 398 -9.38 10.18 0.54
N SER A 399 -9.25 11.28 1.28
CA SER A 399 -9.76 11.39 2.65
C SER A 399 -11.24 11.00 2.74
N GLY A 400 -11.53 9.98 3.55
CA GLY A 400 -12.88 9.44 3.78
C GLY A 400 -13.39 8.50 2.69
N GLY A 401 -12.63 8.23 1.62
CA GLY A 401 -12.91 7.18 0.65
C GLY A 401 -12.43 5.82 1.15
N ALA A 402 -13.01 4.74 0.63
CA ALA A 402 -12.57 3.39 0.96
C ALA A 402 -12.49 2.45 -0.25
N ALA A 403 -11.43 1.65 -0.30
CA ALA A 403 -11.28 0.56 -1.25
C ALA A 403 -11.04 -0.78 -0.54
N THR A 404 -11.53 -1.87 -1.13
CA THR A 404 -11.29 -3.22 -0.61
C THR A 404 -11.02 -4.22 -1.73
N GLY A 405 -10.03 -5.08 -1.51
CA GLY A 405 -9.71 -6.17 -2.43
C GLY A 405 -9.00 -5.72 -3.71
N THR A 406 -8.34 -4.56 -3.68
CA THR A 406 -7.55 -4.06 -4.81
C THR A 406 -6.41 -5.03 -5.14
N LEU A 407 -6.22 -5.32 -6.42
CA LEU A 407 -5.09 -6.07 -6.97
C LEU A 407 -4.14 -5.11 -7.69
N VAL A 408 -2.98 -4.87 -7.10
CA VAL A 408 -1.95 -3.99 -7.66
C VAL A 408 -0.95 -4.82 -8.47
N SER A 409 -1.06 -4.74 -9.80
CA SER A 409 -0.27 -5.52 -10.76
C SER A 409 1.03 -4.81 -11.16
N ASN A 410 1.85 -5.48 -12.00
CA ASN A 410 3.14 -4.95 -12.45
C ASN A 410 3.03 -3.55 -13.07
N GLY A 411 3.70 -2.58 -12.46
CA GLY A 411 3.70 -1.17 -12.88
C GLY A 411 2.43 -0.39 -12.52
N GLY A 412 1.45 -1.01 -11.84
CA GLY A 412 0.29 -0.32 -11.27
C GLY A 412 0.62 0.24 -9.89
N ALA A 413 -0.06 1.32 -9.50
CA ALA A 413 0.10 1.91 -8.18
C ALA A 413 -1.23 2.30 -7.50
N GLU A 414 -1.35 1.94 -6.23
CA GLU A 414 -2.43 2.36 -5.33
C GLU A 414 -1.88 3.42 -4.35
N TYR A 415 -2.67 4.45 -4.08
CA TYR A 415 -2.36 5.51 -3.13
C TYR A 415 -3.50 5.69 -2.14
N ALA A 416 -3.35 5.12 -0.94
CA ALA A 416 -4.17 5.50 0.21
C ALA A 416 -3.67 6.84 0.76
N LEU A 417 -4.31 7.94 0.34
CA LEU A 417 -3.96 9.29 0.79
C LEU A 417 -4.35 9.50 2.26
N SER A 418 -3.93 10.61 2.87
CA SER A 418 -4.27 10.92 4.27
C SER A 418 -5.79 10.90 4.49
N GLY A 419 -6.25 10.11 5.46
CA GLY A 419 -7.67 9.88 5.75
C GLY A 419 -8.37 8.86 4.84
N GLY A 420 -7.73 8.36 3.79
CA GLY A 420 -8.22 7.26 2.95
C GLY A 420 -7.99 5.89 3.61
N SER A 421 -8.85 4.92 3.31
CA SER A 421 -8.81 3.58 3.91
C SER A 421 -8.78 2.48 2.85
N ILE A 422 -7.75 1.63 2.86
CA ILE A 422 -7.65 0.45 2.01
C ILE A 422 -7.68 -0.85 2.85
N ALA A 423 -8.25 -1.91 2.29
CA ALA A 423 -8.36 -3.19 2.95
C ALA A 423 -8.17 -4.37 1.99
N ASN A 424 -7.56 -5.46 2.48
CA ASN A 424 -7.38 -6.71 1.72
C ASN A 424 -6.67 -6.52 0.36
N VAL A 425 -5.75 -5.56 0.30
CA VAL A 425 -4.97 -5.27 -0.91
C VAL A 425 -4.02 -6.41 -1.20
N THR A 426 -3.90 -6.80 -2.47
CA THR A 426 -2.89 -7.76 -2.93
C THR A 426 -1.92 -7.06 -3.86
N VAL A 427 -0.66 -6.95 -3.44
CA VAL A 427 0.42 -6.35 -4.23
C VAL A 427 1.28 -7.47 -4.82
N VAL A 428 1.31 -7.58 -6.15
CA VAL A 428 2.11 -8.59 -6.86
C VAL A 428 3.38 -7.99 -7.48
N SER A 429 4.16 -8.82 -8.18
CA SER A 429 5.49 -8.45 -8.69
C SER A 429 5.47 -7.14 -9.51
N GLY A 430 6.19 -6.13 -9.01
CA GLY A 430 6.30 -4.80 -9.59
C GLY A 430 5.08 -3.87 -9.37
N GLY A 431 4.09 -4.29 -8.59
CA GLY A 431 3.03 -3.42 -8.09
C GLY A 431 3.48 -2.62 -6.87
N HIS A 432 2.88 -1.45 -6.67
CA HIS A 432 3.27 -0.51 -5.62
C HIS A 432 2.06 0.01 -4.84
N ASP A 433 1.95 -0.31 -3.56
CA ASP A 433 0.96 0.24 -2.63
C ASP A 433 1.60 1.32 -1.76
N THR A 434 1.03 2.53 -1.74
CA THR A 434 1.50 3.66 -0.93
C THR A 434 0.47 4.06 0.10
N VAL A 435 0.81 3.94 1.38
CA VAL A 435 -0.10 4.17 2.49
C VAL A 435 0.29 5.43 3.25
N SER A 436 -0.41 6.55 2.99
CA SER A 436 -0.38 7.77 3.82
C SER A 436 -1.63 7.91 4.72
N GLY A 437 -2.66 7.11 4.45
CA GLY A 437 -3.86 6.94 5.28
C GLY A 437 -3.79 5.67 6.13
N SER A 438 -4.77 4.77 5.97
CA SER A 438 -4.83 3.50 6.69
C SER A 438 -4.90 2.32 5.71
N ALA A 439 -4.11 1.28 5.97
CA ALA A 439 -4.17 0.01 5.27
C ALA A 439 -4.40 -1.15 6.24
N THR A 440 -5.26 -2.09 5.87
CA THR A 440 -5.56 -3.28 6.68
C THR A 440 -5.47 -4.56 5.85
N SER A 441 -4.78 -5.57 6.38
CA SER A 441 -4.66 -6.90 5.76
C SER A 441 -4.04 -6.88 4.34
N THR A 442 -3.11 -5.97 4.08
CA THR A 442 -2.35 -5.96 2.82
C THR A 442 -1.49 -7.23 2.70
N THR A 443 -1.54 -7.90 1.55
CA THR A 443 -0.67 -9.03 1.20
C THR A 443 0.34 -8.60 0.15
N VAL A 444 1.61 -8.55 0.54
CA VAL A 444 2.73 -8.19 -0.34
C VAL A 444 3.40 -9.46 -0.84
N SER A 445 3.18 -9.80 -2.10
CA SER A 445 3.72 -11.01 -2.74
C SER A 445 5.16 -10.80 -3.23
N SER A 446 5.77 -11.86 -3.78
CA SER A 446 7.12 -11.80 -4.34
C SER A 446 7.25 -10.70 -5.41
N GLY A 447 8.23 -9.82 -5.23
CA GLY A 447 8.46 -8.64 -6.08
C GLY A 447 7.47 -7.48 -5.86
N GLY A 448 6.46 -7.65 -5.00
CA GLY A 448 5.53 -6.59 -4.62
C GLY A 448 6.13 -5.66 -3.57
N PHE A 449 5.59 -4.44 -3.51
CA PHE A 449 6.10 -3.38 -2.66
C PHE A 449 4.98 -2.60 -1.96
N GLU A 450 5.04 -2.48 -0.64
CA GLU A 450 4.20 -1.58 0.17
C GLU A 450 5.09 -0.52 0.85
N ALA A 451 4.78 0.76 0.67
CA ALA A 451 5.38 1.87 1.40
C ALA A 451 4.37 2.56 2.31
N VAL A 452 4.54 2.36 3.62
CA VAL A 452 3.84 3.13 4.64
C VAL A 452 4.58 4.47 4.81
N SER A 453 3.93 5.54 4.38
CA SER A 453 4.46 6.91 4.34
C SER A 453 4.11 7.69 5.62
N ALA A 454 4.59 8.93 5.73
CA ALA A 454 4.35 9.76 6.92
C ALA A 454 2.85 9.84 7.26
N HIS A 455 2.52 9.65 8.54
CA HIS A 455 1.14 9.54 9.07
C HIS A 455 0.36 8.30 8.64
N GLY A 456 0.91 7.47 7.75
CA GLY A 456 0.33 6.21 7.33
C GLY A 456 0.35 5.17 8.45
N VAL A 457 -0.71 4.38 8.52
CA VAL A 457 -0.84 3.24 9.44
C VAL A 457 -1.17 1.97 8.67
N ALA A 458 -0.27 0.99 8.67
CA ALA A 458 -0.54 -0.34 8.12
C ALA A 458 -0.77 -1.34 9.25
N THR A 459 -1.88 -2.07 9.21
CA THR A 459 -2.23 -3.07 10.22
C THR A 459 -2.39 -4.45 9.58
N SER A 460 -1.76 -5.46 10.18
CA SER A 460 -1.86 -6.86 9.75
C SER A 460 -1.37 -7.11 8.32
N THR A 461 -0.39 -6.34 7.84
CA THR A 461 0.31 -6.64 6.58
C THR A 461 0.98 -8.02 6.66
N THR A 462 0.78 -8.84 5.64
CA THR A 462 1.53 -10.08 5.41
C THR A 462 2.51 -9.90 4.26
N VAL A 463 3.81 -9.98 4.55
CA VAL A 463 4.87 -9.91 3.53
C VAL A 463 5.35 -11.33 3.24
N LEU A 464 5.10 -11.80 2.02
CA LEU A 464 5.49 -13.13 1.53
C LEU A 464 6.94 -13.13 1.04
N GLY A 465 7.53 -14.32 0.85
CA GLY A 465 8.91 -14.46 0.37
C GLY A 465 9.17 -13.69 -0.92
N GLY A 466 10.18 -12.81 -0.91
CA GLY A 466 10.50 -11.89 -2.01
C GLY A 466 9.69 -10.58 -2.04
N GLY A 467 8.74 -10.38 -1.14
CA GLY A 467 7.99 -9.13 -0.96
C GLY A 467 8.71 -8.15 -0.03
N TYR A 468 8.34 -6.86 -0.14
CA TYR A 468 8.98 -5.77 0.59
C TYR A 468 7.96 -4.81 1.22
N GLN A 469 8.10 -4.55 2.52
CA GLN A 469 7.43 -3.45 3.20
C GLN A 469 8.45 -2.40 3.67
N TYR A 470 8.18 -1.12 3.41
CA TYR A 470 8.88 0.02 3.99
C TYR A 470 7.98 0.78 4.96
N VAL A 471 8.48 1.03 6.17
CA VAL A 471 7.84 1.87 7.18
C VAL A 471 8.68 3.14 7.31
N ASN A 472 8.22 4.20 6.65
CA ASN A 472 8.96 5.46 6.53
C ASN A 472 8.86 6.35 7.77
N SER A 473 9.54 7.50 7.74
CA SER A 473 9.51 8.46 8.84
C SER A 473 8.10 8.93 9.17
N GLY A 474 7.71 8.87 10.45
CA GLY A 474 6.37 9.24 10.90
C GLY A 474 5.28 8.22 10.57
N ALA A 475 5.63 7.07 9.99
CA ALA A 475 4.72 5.97 9.68
C ALA A 475 4.67 4.95 10.83
N THR A 476 3.56 4.22 10.93
CA THR A 476 3.41 3.10 11.88
C THR A 476 2.95 1.83 11.17
N SER A 477 3.59 0.71 11.48
CA SER A 477 3.15 -0.62 11.05
C SER A 477 2.88 -1.50 12.26
N ILE A 478 1.75 -2.20 12.28
CA ILE A 478 1.25 -2.95 13.44
C ILE A 478 0.93 -4.39 13.03
N ASN A 479 1.41 -5.37 13.80
CA ASN A 479 1.14 -6.79 13.58
C ASN A 479 1.56 -7.31 12.19
N THR A 480 2.64 -6.76 11.63
CA THR A 480 3.20 -7.26 10.36
C THR A 480 3.70 -8.70 10.52
N THR A 481 3.39 -9.57 9.57
CA THR A 481 4.02 -10.89 9.44
C THR A 481 5.02 -10.88 8.30
N VAL A 482 6.31 -11.01 8.61
CA VAL A 482 7.41 -11.07 7.63
C VAL A 482 7.83 -12.52 7.45
N GLN A 483 7.40 -13.16 6.37
CA GLN A 483 7.68 -14.58 6.11
C GLN A 483 9.13 -14.83 5.67
N ALA A 484 9.54 -16.09 5.63
CA ALA A 484 10.88 -16.48 5.15
C ALA A 484 11.16 -15.91 3.74
N GLY A 485 12.33 -15.29 3.57
CA GLY A 485 12.72 -14.62 2.33
C GLY A 485 12.05 -13.25 2.08
N ALA A 486 11.16 -12.80 2.97
CA ALA A 486 10.54 -11.48 2.92
C ALA A 486 11.36 -10.44 3.70
N ARG A 487 11.08 -9.15 3.44
CA ARG A 487 11.76 -8.05 4.12
C ARG A 487 10.78 -6.96 4.60
N GLN A 488 10.95 -6.54 5.85
CA GLN A 488 10.45 -5.25 6.36
C GLN A 488 11.64 -4.33 6.64
N THR A 489 11.57 -3.08 6.17
CA THR A 489 12.53 -2.03 6.53
C THR A 489 11.81 -0.93 7.30
N VAL A 490 12.31 -0.58 8.48
CA VAL A 490 11.80 0.51 9.32
C VAL A 490 12.81 1.63 9.30
N SER A 491 12.50 2.71 8.58
CA SER A 491 13.38 3.86 8.39
C SER A 491 13.38 4.78 9.62
N SER A 492 14.30 5.74 9.65
CA SER A 492 14.40 6.70 10.76
C SER A 492 13.09 7.45 11.02
N GLY A 493 12.63 7.41 12.26
CA GLY A 493 11.34 7.96 12.70
C GLY A 493 10.11 7.09 12.37
N GLY A 494 10.29 5.95 11.69
CA GLY A 494 9.24 4.94 11.52
C GLY A 494 9.14 4.01 12.73
N VAL A 495 7.95 3.46 12.97
CA VAL A 495 7.67 2.56 14.10
C VAL A 495 7.02 1.27 13.60
N ALA A 496 7.59 0.12 13.94
CA ALA A 496 6.99 -1.19 13.75
C ALA A 496 6.64 -1.82 15.11
N SER A 497 5.38 -2.17 15.33
CA SER A 497 4.89 -2.78 16.56
C SER A 497 4.43 -4.21 16.31
N SER A 498 4.82 -5.12 17.20
CA SER A 498 4.34 -6.51 17.24
C SER A 498 4.59 -7.28 15.94
N THR A 499 5.69 -6.97 15.24
CA THR A 499 6.11 -7.69 14.04
C THR A 499 6.49 -9.14 14.36
N THR A 500 5.98 -10.10 13.60
CA THR A 500 6.47 -11.49 13.59
C THR A 500 7.47 -11.67 12.45
N VAL A 501 8.69 -12.08 12.76
CA VAL A 501 9.82 -12.13 11.82
C VAL A 501 10.28 -13.58 11.61
N ALA A 502 9.99 -14.14 10.44
CA ALA A 502 10.59 -15.38 9.91
C ALA A 502 11.53 -15.11 8.72
N GLY A 503 11.42 -13.92 8.12
CA GLY A 503 12.37 -13.37 7.14
C GLY A 503 13.34 -12.38 7.78
N ALA A 504 13.44 -11.17 7.23
CA ALA A 504 14.32 -10.13 7.75
C ALA A 504 13.58 -8.84 8.12
N GLN A 505 13.85 -8.32 9.32
CA GLN A 505 13.45 -6.98 9.73
C GLN A 505 14.69 -6.10 9.88
N TYR A 506 14.77 -5.03 9.09
CA TYR A 506 15.86 -4.04 9.16
C TYR A 506 15.36 -2.77 9.83
N LEU A 507 15.94 -2.41 10.97
CA LEU A 507 15.68 -1.14 11.63
C LEU A 507 16.80 -0.17 11.25
N SER A 508 16.55 0.71 10.28
CA SER A 508 17.51 1.67 9.75
C SER A 508 17.24 3.06 10.35
N GLY A 509 17.60 3.21 11.63
CA GLY A 509 17.26 4.39 12.45
C GLY A 509 15.82 4.39 13.00
N GLY A 510 15.02 3.38 12.67
CA GLY A 510 13.64 3.22 13.13
C GLY A 510 13.50 2.54 14.49
N THR A 511 12.24 2.39 14.95
CA THR A 511 11.93 1.73 16.22
C THR A 511 11.11 0.46 16.01
N ALA A 512 11.52 -0.64 16.65
CA ALA A 512 10.69 -1.84 16.80
C ALA A 512 10.20 -2.01 18.24
N LEU A 513 8.91 -2.29 18.42
CA LEU A 513 8.27 -2.52 19.71
C LEU A 513 7.69 -3.94 19.76
N GLY A 514 8.22 -4.80 20.62
CA GLY A 514 7.67 -6.14 20.85
C GLY A 514 7.75 -7.08 19.66
N ALA A 515 8.81 -6.98 18.84
CA ALA A 515 9.01 -7.91 17.72
C ALA A 515 9.17 -9.35 18.24
N THR A 516 8.66 -10.34 17.49
CA THR A 516 8.87 -11.77 17.75
C THR A 516 9.68 -12.36 16.61
N VAL A 517 10.94 -12.70 16.85
CA VAL A 517 11.85 -13.29 15.86
C VAL A 517 11.78 -14.81 15.98
N THR A 518 11.40 -15.47 14.91
CA THR A 518 11.13 -16.92 14.84
C THR A 518 12.20 -17.64 14.03
N SER A 519 12.06 -18.96 13.85
CA SER A 519 13.06 -19.79 13.16
C SER A 519 13.40 -19.27 11.77
N GLY A 520 14.69 -19.04 11.50
CA GLY A 520 15.21 -18.47 10.26
C GLY A 520 15.06 -16.94 10.16
N GLY A 521 14.34 -16.32 11.09
CA GLY A 521 14.15 -14.89 11.16
C GLY A 521 15.35 -14.15 11.74
N VAL A 522 15.61 -12.95 11.22
CA VAL A 522 16.65 -12.05 11.73
C VAL A 522 16.10 -10.64 11.90
N GLN A 523 16.32 -10.05 13.08
CA GLN A 523 16.18 -8.61 13.31
C GLN A 523 17.57 -7.96 13.26
N TYR A 524 17.71 -6.89 12.46
CA TYR A 524 18.92 -6.08 12.37
C TYR A 524 18.64 -4.70 12.96
N VAL A 525 19.38 -4.33 14.00
CA VAL A 525 19.29 -3.04 14.69
C VAL A 525 20.49 -2.18 14.26
N ASP A 526 20.30 -1.41 13.19
CA ASP A 526 21.34 -0.60 12.54
C ASP A 526 21.56 0.75 13.27
N PRO A 527 22.50 1.63 12.82
CA PRO A 527 22.80 2.88 13.52
C PRO A 527 21.56 3.77 13.74
N GLY A 528 21.42 4.26 14.99
CA GLY A 528 20.31 5.11 15.40
C GLY A 528 18.99 4.38 15.63
N ALA A 529 18.93 3.06 15.39
CA ALA A 529 17.73 2.27 15.61
C ALA A 529 17.57 1.81 17.06
N THR A 530 16.32 1.57 17.46
CA THR A 530 15.99 1.00 18.77
C THR A 530 15.05 -0.19 18.63
N ALA A 531 15.44 -1.33 19.20
CA ALA A 531 14.56 -2.48 19.40
C ALA A 531 14.20 -2.60 20.89
N SER A 532 12.91 -2.69 21.21
CA SER A 532 12.43 -2.78 22.59
C SER A 532 11.51 -3.97 22.79
N GLY A 533 11.84 -4.84 23.74
CA GLY A 533 11.02 -6.00 24.10
C GLY A 533 11.02 -7.09 23.02
N THR A 534 12.09 -7.22 22.23
CA THR A 534 12.21 -8.26 21.21
C THR A 534 12.15 -9.65 21.86
N ASN A 535 11.36 -10.56 21.31
CA ASN A 535 11.25 -11.94 21.72
C ASN A 535 11.93 -12.84 20.68
N VAL A 536 13.13 -13.32 20.96
CA VAL A 536 13.87 -14.21 20.06
C VAL A 536 13.54 -15.65 20.43
N LYS A 537 12.88 -16.35 19.52
CA LYS A 537 12.47 -17.76 19.65
C LYS A 537 13.49 -18.69 18.99
N SER A 538 13.35 -19.99 19.23
CA SER A 538 14.27 -21.01 18.72
C SER A 538 14.52 -20.87 17.22
N GLY A 539 15.80 -20.84 16.83
CA GLY A 539 16.24 -20.64 15.46
C GLY A 539 16.21 -19.19 14.96
N GLY A 540 15.73 -18.23 15.77
CA GLY A 540 15.74 -16.80 15.47
C GLY A 540 16.97 -16.08 16.01
N HIS A 541 17.22 -14.88 15.48
CA HIS A 541 18.40 -14.09 15.77
C HIS A 541 18.11 -12.58 15.86
N ASP A 542 18.65 -11.92 16.89
CA ASP A 542 18.68 -10.46 17.00
C ASP A 542 20.13 -9.95 16.87
N SER A 543 20.38 -9.02 15.95
CA SER A 543 21.71 -8.50 15.62
C SER A 543 21.77 -6.99 15.80
N ILE A 544 22.56 -6.55 16.77
CA ILE A 544 22.74 -5.14 17.10
C ILE A 544 24.05 -4.65 16.51
N TYR A 545 24.02 -3.62 15.67
CA TYR A 545 25.20 -3.02 15.04
C TYR A 545 25.61 -1.70 15.67
N ALA A 546 26.69 -1.10 15.17
CA ALA A 546 27.25 0.14 15.65
C ALA A 546 26.19 1.25 15.76
N GLY A 547 26.00 1.80 16.97
CA GLY A 547 25.01 2.85 17.21
C GLY A 547 23.55 2.37 17.25
N GLY A 548 23.29 1.07 17.10
CA GLY A 548 22.00 0.44 17.38
C GLY A 548 21.86 0.09 18.85
N ARG A 549 20.62 0.08 19.35
CA ARG A 549 20.30 -0.25 20.75
C ARG A 549 19.17 -1.26 20.86
N ALA A 550 19.41 -2.37 21.54
CA ALA A 550 18.36 -3.29 21.99
C ALA A 550 18.08 -3.10 23.48
N SER A 551 16.82 -3.26 23.89
CA SER A 551 16.39 -3.13 25.29
C SER A 551 15.36 -4.18 25.65
N GLY A 552 15.61 -4.98 26.68
CA GLY A 552 14.67 -5.99 27.15
C GLY A 552 14.48 -7.16 26.19
N THR A 553 15.51 -7.52 25.42
CA THR A 553 15.47 -8.68 24.51
C THR A 553 15.33 -9.97 25.32
N ASN A 554 14.34 -10.80 24.99
CA ASN A 554 14.11 -12.11 25.61
C ASN A 554 14.60 -13.20 24.66
N VAL A 555 15.68 -13.88 25.02
CA VAL A 555 16.34 -14.89 24.19
C VAL A 555 16.00 -16.29 24.70
N SER A 556 15.23 -17.05 23.92
CA SER A 556 14.77 -18.39 24.28
C SER A 556 15.78 -19.49 23.92
N ALA A 557 15.54 -20.72 24.38
CA ALA A 557 16.37 -21.87 24.03
C ALA A 557 16.52 -22.08 22.51
N GLY A 558 17.78 -22.26 22.07
CA GLY A 558 18.14 -22.39 20.65
C GLY A 558 18.06 -21.09 19.85
N ALA A 559 17.91 -19.94 20.51
CA ALA A 559 17.95 -18.61 19.92
C ALA A 559 19.21 -17.86 20.40
N TYR A 560 19.56 -16.77 19.72
CA TYR A 560 20.71 -15.96 20.12
C TYR A 560 20.54 -14.47 19.82
N GLU A 561 21.18 -13.65 20.64
CA GLU A 561 21.38 -12.21 20.44
C GLU A 561 22.87 -11.95 20.20
N VAL A 562 23.21 -11.17 19.18
CA VAL A 562 24.59 -10.78 18.84
C VAL A 562 24.72 -9.27 18.90
N ILE A 563 25.59 -8.80 19.79
CA ILE A 563 25.98 -7.39 19.85
C ILE A 563 27.30 -7.23 19.11
N ASN A 564 27.27 -6.55 17.98
CA ASN A 564 28.45 -6.23 17.17
C ASN A 564 29.15 -4.96 17.68
N SER A 565 30.30 -4.65 17.10
CA SER A 565 31.12 -3.49 17.50
C SER A 565 30.32 -2.20 17.50
N GLY A 566 30.36 -1.46 18.62
CA GLY A 566 29.61 -0.22 18.84
C GLY A 566 28.11 -0.40 19.10
N GLY A 567 27.60 -1.62 19.10
CA GLY A 567 26.22 -1.95 19.47
C GLY A 567 26.05 -2.02 20.98
N VAL A 568 24.81 -1.80 21.45
CA VAL A 568 24.47 -1.82 22.87
C VAL A 568 23.21 -2.65 23.13
N SER A 569 23.27 -3.59 24.07
CA SER A 569 22.09 -4.27 24.62
C SER A 569 21.91 -3.93 26.11
N VAL A 570 20.67 -3.71 26.53
CA VAL A 570 20.32 -3.35 27.91
C VAL A 570 19.21 -4.25 28.42
N ASN A 571 19.38 -4.83 29.61
CA ASN A 571 18.42 -5.69 30.29
C ASN A 571 17.96 -6.90 29.47
N ALA A 572 18.87 -7.51 28.69
CA ALA A 572 18.57 -8.76 27.99
C ALA A 572 18.28 -9.90 28.99
N VAL A 573 17.32 -10.76 28.68
CA VAL A 573 16.95 -11.94 29.47
C VAL A 573 17.27 -13.19 28.66
N ILE A 574 18.28 -13.94 29.09
CA ILE A 574 18.79 -15.11 28.37
C ILE A 574 18.26 -16.38 29.04
N SER A 575 17.18 -16.95 28.48
CA SER A 575 16.45 -18.09 29.04
C SER A 575 16.66 -19.35 28.19
N GLY A 576 17.84 -19.96 28.33
CA GLY A 576 18.24 -21.14 27.55
C GLY A 576 18.93 -20.82 26.22
N GLY A 577 18.93 -19.56 25.80
CA GLY A 577 19.59 -19.08 24.58
C GLY A 577 21.03 -18.61 24.83
N ALA A 578 21.58 -17.88 23.86
CA ALA A 578 22.93 -17.32 23.94
C ALA A 578 22.96 -15.80 23.74
N LEU A 579 23.82 -15.11 24.49
CA LEU A 579 24.23 -13.74 24.24
C LEU A 579 25.69 -13.74 23.77
N TYR A 580 25.98 -13.02 22.70
CA TYR A 580 27.33 -12.86 22.16
C TYR A 580 27.72 -11.38 22.15
N VAL A 581 28.71 -11.01 22.97
CA VAL A 581 29.20 -9.64 23.10
C VAL A 581 30.55 -9.53 22.37
N ASN A 582 30.55 -8.99 21.15
CA ASN A 582 31.74 -8.88 20.31
C ASN A 582 32.66 -7.70 20.69
N SER A 583 33.78 -7.57 19.99
CA SER A 583 34.77 -6.51 20.21
C SER A 583 34.16 -5.11 20.07
N GLY A 584 34.29 -4.28 21.11
CA GLY A 584 33.71 -2.93 21.17
C GLY A 584 32.20 -2.90 21.38
N ALA A 585 31.56 -4.03 21.67
CA ALA A 585 30.15 -4.12 22.03
C ALA A 585 29.95 -4.01 23.55
N VAL A 586 28.77 -3.56 23.97
CA VAL A 586 28.41 -3.43 25.40
C VAL A 586 27.07 -4.10 25.69
N ALA A 587 27.06 -4.99 26.69
CA ALA A 587 25.84 -5.49 27.31
C ALA A 587 25.73 -4.97 28.75
N SER A 588 24.56 -4.52 29.17
CA SER A 588 24.32 -4.04 30.54
C SER A 588 23.06 -4.63 31.15
N GLY A 589 23.14 -5.11 32.39
CA GLY A 589 22.01 -5.63 33.15
C GLY A 589 21.45 -6.95 32.61
N ALA A 590 22.26 -7.73 31.88
CA ALA A 590 21.82 -9.02 31.35
C ALA A 590 21.46 -9.99 32.50
N ALA A 591 20.35 -10.69 32.36
CA ALA A 591 19.87 -11.71 33.30
C ALA A 591 19.94 -13.10 32.64
N ILE A 592 20.92 -13.92 33.04
CA ILE A 592 21.17 -15.24 32.46
C ILE A 592 20.50 -16.31 33.30
N SER A 593 19.41 -16.88 32.78
CA SER A 593 18.60 -17.91 33.43
C SER A 593 19.04 -19.32 33.02
N SER A 594 18.45 -20.35 33.64
CA SER A 594 18.82 -21.77 33.44
C SER A 594 19.02 -22.16 31.97
N GLY A 595 20.17 -22.74 31.66
CA GLY A 595 20.59 -23.15 30.31
C GLY A 595 21.05 -21.99 29.41
N GLY A 596 20.95 -20.75 29.87
CA GLY A 596 21.43 -19.57 29.16
C GLY A 596 22.94 -19.41 29.28
N HIS A 597 23.54 -18.81 28.27
CA HIS A 597 24.96 -18.49 28.24
C HIS A 597 25.22 -17.08 27.71
N ASP A 598 26.15 -16.36 28.34
CA ASP A 598 26.74 -15.14 27.81
C ASP A 598 28.22 -15.38 27.46
N THR A 599 28.60 -15.10 26.22
CA THR A 599 30.00 -15.11 25.77
C THR A 599 30.47 -13.70 25.48
N VAL A 600 31.43 -13.23 26.27
CA VAL A 600 32.12 -11.97 26.06
C VAL A 600 33.42 -12.25 25.31
N TYR A 601 33.49 -11.82 24.04
CA TYR A 601 34.67 -11.97 23.20
C TYR A 601 35.67 -10.84 23.42
N ALA A 602 36.85 -10.98 22.81
CA ALA A 602 37.96 -10.03 22.97
C ALA A 602 37.55 -8.58 22.66
N GLY A 603 37.72 -7.69 23.63
CA GLY A 603 37.32 -6.29 23.56
C GLY A 603 35.83 -6.01 23.78
N GLY A 604 35.01 -7.03 24.05
CA GLY A 604 33.62 -6.87 24.48
C GLY A 604 33.53 -6.57 25.97
N GLN A 605 32.42 -5.94 26.38
CA GLN A 605 32.17 -5.58 27.77
C GLN A 605 30.77 -5.94 28.25
N THR A 606 30.68 -6.57 29.42
CA THR A 606 29.44 -6.75 30.18
C THR A 606 29.46 -5.90 31.46
N SER A 607 28.29 -5.44 31.91
CA SER A 607 28.15 -4.70 33.17
C SER A 607 26.86 -5.06 33.90
N GLY A 608 26.97 -5.50 35.16
CA GLY A 608 25.82 -5.84 35.99
C GLY A 608 25.11 -7.11 35.56
N THR A 609 25.83 -8.06 34.96
CA THR A 609 25.28 -9.37 34.59
C THR A 609 24.83 -10.12 35.83
N VAL A 610 23.63 -10.70 35.81
CA VAL A 610 23.10 -11.54 36.88
C VAL A 610 23.02 -12.98 36.37
N ILE A 611 23.77 -13.88 37.00
CA ILE A 611 23.90 -15.28 36.57
C ILE A 611 23.13 -16.18 37.55
N PHE A 612 22.07 -16.84 37.07
CA PHE A 612 21.23 -17.73 37.86
C PHE A 612 21.67 -19.20 37.78
N SER A 613 20.95 -20.08 38.49
CA SER A 613 21.22 -21.51 38.53
C SER A 613 21.28 -22.14 37.14
N ALA A 614 22.32 -22.96 36.89
CA ALA A 614 22.59 -23.64 35.63
C ALA A 614 22.78 -22.69 34.43
N ALA A 615 23.19 -21.44 34.70
CA ALA A 615 23.56 -20.44 33.71
C ALA A 615 25.04 -20.08 33.86
N PHE A 616 25.65 -19.56 32.81
CA PHE A 616 27.04 -19.14 32.87
C PHE A 616 27.36 -17.92 32.01
N GLU A 617 28.40 -17.19 32.41
CA GLU A 617 29.07 -16.14 31.64
C GLU A 617 30.51 -16.58 31.36
N THR A 618 31.03 -16.29 30.17
CA THR A 618 32.41 -16.58 29.78
C THR A 618 33.10 -15.31 29.30
N VAL A 619 34.12 -14.89 30.03
CA VAL A 619 34.92 -13.70 29.77
C VAL A 619 36.22 -14.12 29.09
N SER A 620 36.31 -13.92 27.78
CA SER A 620 37.45 -14.33 26.95
C SER A 620 38.66 -13.41 27.14
N SER A 621 39.78 -13.76 26.48
CA SER A 621 40.98 -12.91 26.47
C SER A 621 40.67 -11.49 25.99
N ALA A 622 41.15 -10.47 26.71
CA ALA A 622 40.88 -9.05 26.50
C ALA A 622 39.40 -8.63 26.61
N ALA A 623 38.51 -9.50 27.09
CA ALA A 623 37.14 -9.15 27.44
C ALA A 623 37.05 -8.62 28.89
N VAL A 624 36.00 -7.86 29.19
CA VAL A 624 35.80 -7.26 30.52
C VAL A 624 34.38 -7.52 31.02
N ALA A 625 34.26 -8.13 32.20
CA ALA A 625 33.02 -8.17 32.96
C ALA A 625 33.11 -7.24 34.18
N VAL A 626 32.05 -6.46 34.43
CA VAL A 626 32.01 -5.52 35.56
C VAL A 626 30.77 -5.76 36.39
N GLY A 627 30.92 -5.95 37.70
CA GLY A 627 29.81 -6.02 38.64
C GLY A 627 28.89 -7.23 38.43
N ALA A 628 29.44 -8.36 37.97
CA ALA A 628 28.67 -9.60 37.85
C ALA A 628 28.14 -10.05 39.22
N VAL A 629 26.90 -10.52 39.25
CA VAL A 629 26.24 -11.11 40.43
C VAL A 629 25.98 -12.58 40.14
N ILE A 630 26.72 -13.46 40.79
CA ILE A 630 26.69 -14.90 40.56
C ILE A 630 25.87 -15.55 41.67
N ASN A 631 24.64 -15.94 41.34
CA ASN A 631 23.72 -16.56 42.28
C ASN A 631 23.98 -18.07 42.43
N ALA A 632 23.26 -18.71 43.37
CA ALA A 632 23.33 -20.14 43.61
C ALA A 632 23.19 -20.96 42.31
N GLY A 633 24.19 -21.81 42.03
CA GLY A 633 24.27 -22.64 40.84
C GLY A 633 24.64 -21.91 39.55
N GLY A 634 24.86 -20.59 39.59
CA GLY A 634 25.40 -19.80 38.48
C GLY A 634 26.93 -19.83 38.47
N HIS A 635 27.51 -19.62 37.28
CA HIS A 635 28.95 -19.71 37.11
C HIS A 635 29.53 -18.61 36.18
N GLU A 636 30.54 -17.86 36.63
CA GLU A 636 31.34 -16.97 35.76
C GLU A 636 32.71 -17.61 35.49
N TYR A 637 33.10 -17.72 34.22
CA TYR A 637 34.41 -18.19 33.79
C TYR A 637 35.24 -17.02 33.25
N VAL A 638 36.30 -16.65 33.95
CA VAL A 638 37.27 -15.65 33.47
C VAL A 638 38.47 -16.40 32.90
N LEU A 639 38.60 -16.38 31.58
CA LEU A 639 39.65 -17.10 30.86
C LEU A 639 40.98 -16.33 30.87
N SER A 640 42.03 -16.94 30.31
CA SER A 640 43.35 -16.31 30.24
C SER A 640 43.30 -14.98 29.45
N GLY A 641 43.76 -13.90 30.09
CA GLY A 641 43.70 -12.53 29.57
C GLY A 641 42.34 -11.85 29.71
N GLY A 642 41.31 -12.53 30.22
CA GLY A 642 40.02 -11.91 30.56
C GLY A 642 40.10 -11.15 31.88
N THR A 643 39.24 -10.14 32.05
CA THR A 643 39.18 -9.32 33.27
C THR A 643 37.78 -9.34 33.86
N THR A 644 37.66 -9.62 35.15
CA THR A 644 36.44 -9.34 35.92
C THR A 644 36.71 -8.25 36.96
N SER A 645 35.70 -7.48 37.34
CA SER A 645 35.87 -6.34 38.25
C SER A 645 34.63 -6.17 39.13
N GLY A 646 34.79 -6.25 40.46
CA GLY A 646 33.69 -6.03 41.40
C GLY A 646 32.62 -7.12 41.37
N ALA A 647 32.99 -8.35 40.99
CA ALA A 647 32.07 -9.48 41.00
C ALA A 647 31.61 -9.79 42.44
N THR A 648 30.34 -10.20 42.58
CA THR A 648 29.74 -10.67 43.82
C THR A 648 29.32 -12.14 43.65
N VAL A 649 29.94 -13.02 44.42
CA VAL A 649 29.64 -14.47 44.41
C VAL A 649 28.76 -14.80 45.61
N ALA A 650 27.46 -14.97 45.38
CA ALA A 650 26.51 -15.33 46.42
C ALA A 650 26.66 -16.80 46.84
N SER A 651 26.02 -17.17 47.96
CA SER A 651 25.99 -18.56 48.46
C SER A 651 25.64 -19.57 47.37
N GLY A 652 26.55 -20.51 47.12
CA GLY A 652 26.41 -21.56 46.09
C GLY A 652 26.68 -21.11 44.64
N GLY A 653 27.03 -19.85 44.40
CA GLY A 653 27.56 -19.37 43.12
C GLY A 653 29.06 -19.65 42.99
N VAL A 654 29.56 -19.67 41.76
CA VAL A 654 30.97 -19.98 41.47
C VAL A 654 31.59 -18.97 40.52
N LEU A 655 32.72 -18.38 40.91
CA LEU A 655 33.60 -17.62 40.03
C LEU A 655 34.88 -18.43 39.79
N SER A 656 35.23 -18.73 38.53
CA SER A 656 36.50 -19.38 38.21
C SER A 656 37.38 -18.48 37.37
N ILE A 657 38.55 -18.12 37.91
CA ILE A 657 39.54 -17.27 37.27
C ILE A 657 40.72 -18.14 36.85
N SER A 658 40.85 -18.38 35.54
CA SER A 658 41.90 -19.20 34.95
C SER A 658 43.28 -18.54 35.07
N SER A 659 44.34 -19.32 34.89
CA SER A 659 45.70 -18.79 34.80
C SER A 659 45.81 -17.71 33.70
N GLY A 660 46.32 -16.54 34.07
CA GLY A 660 46.38 -15.34 33.23
C GLY A 660 45.09 -14.50 33.18
N GLY A 661 43.99 -14.93 33.80
CA GLY A 661 42.83 -14.07 34.05
C GLY A 661 43.12 -13.06 35.16
N VAL A 662 42.37 -11.94 35.20
CA VAL A 662 42.63 -10.81 36.10
C VAL A 662 41.37 -10.38 36.84
N VAL A 663 41.53 -10.00 38.12
CA VAL A 663 40.51 -9.25 38.89
C VAL A 663 40.97 -7.81 39.10
N ALA A 664 40.19 -6.83 38.64
CA ALA A 664 40.61 -5.41 38.58
C ALA A 664 39.87 -4.44 39.54
N GLY A 665 38.81 -4.87 40.23
CA GLY A 665 38.02 -3.99 41.12
C GLY A 665 37.59 -4.67 42.43
N GLY A 666 38.39 -5.62 42.90
CA GLY A 666 38.05 -6.48 44.03
C GLY A 666 37.01 -7.55 43.71
N LEU A 667 36.70 -8.33 44.74
CA LEU A 667 35.81 -9.48 44.71
C LEU A 667 35.04 -9.55 46.04
N THR A 668 33.74 -9.80 45.97
CA THR A 668 32.90 -10.04 47.16
C THR A 668 32.44 -11.51 47.19
N LEU A 669 32.68 -12.19 48.30
CA LEU A 669 32.24 -13.57 48.57
C LEU A 669 31.11 -13.54 49.60
N GLY A 670 29.87 -13.61 49.13
CA GLY A 670 28.64 -13.69 49.94
C GLY A 670 28.25 -15.12 50.36
N GLY A 671 29.24 -15.99 50.60
CA GLY A 671 29.06 -17.43 50.82
C GLY A 671 29.33 -18.32 49.60
N GLY A 672 29.74 -17.75 48.46
CA GLY A 672 30.08 -18.49 47.24
C GLY A 672 31.54 -18.94 47.16
N THR A 673 31.89 -19.58 46.05
CA THR A 673 33.24 -20.07 45.77
C THR A 673 33.93 -19.21 44.71
N ALA A 674 35.16 -18.76 44.99
CA ALA A 674 36.06 -18.21 43.98
C ALA A 674 37.29 -19.11 43.81
N ASN A 675 37.45 -19.69 42.62
CA ASN A 675 38.60 -20.49 42.23
C ASN A 675 39.61 -19.59 41.51
N VAL A 676 40.73 -19.28 42.15
CA VAL A 676 41.70 -18.28 41.69
C VAL A 676 43.01 -18.94 41.25
N SER A 677 43.11 -19.22 39.95
CA SER A 677 44.37 -19.56 39.28
C SER A 677 45.05 -18.36 38.61
N GLY A 678 44.32 -17.26 38.41
CA GLY A 678 44.80 -16.02 37.80
C GLY A 678 45.42 -15.02 38.78
N VAL A 679 45.41 -13.74 38.39
CA VAL A 679 46.07 -12.65 39.12
C VAL A 679 45.04 -11.78 39.86
N LEU A 680 45.23 -11.65 41.17
CA LEU A 680 44.58 -10.65 42.01
C LEU A 680 45.66 -9.71 42.53
N GLY A 681 45.80 -8.54 41.92
CA GLY A 681 46.93 -7.63 42.17
C GLY A 681 46.88 -6.90 43.52
N ALA A 682 48.03 -6.34 43.92
CA ALA A 682 48.12 -5.46 45.08
C ALA A 682 47.21 -4.23 44.91
N GLY A 683 46.50 -3.85 45.98
CA GLY A 683 45.49 -2.78 45.97
C GLY A 683 44.05 -3.28 45.74
N GLN A 684 43.86 -4.54 45.38
CA GLN A 684 42.55 -5.18 45.36
C GLN A 684 42.19 -5.75 46.73
N THR A 685 40.89 -5.96 46.96
CA THR A 685 40.38 -6.61 48.16
C THR A 685 39.43 -7.75 47.79
N VAL A 686 39.65 -8.92 48.38
CA VAL A 686 38.65 -9.99 48.47
C VAL A 686 37.92 -9.80 49.79
N THR A 687 36.62 -9.58 49.72
CA THR A 687 35.77 -9.31 50.89
C THR A 687 34.85 -10.49 51.12
N PHE A 688 35.04 -11.21 52.21
CA PHE A 688 34.02 -12.11 52.71
C PHE A 688 32.88 -11.29 53.31
N GLN A 689 31.65 -11.56 52.88
CA GLN A 689 30.45 -10.88 53.33
C GLN A 689 29.45 -11.91 53.86
N GLY A 690 29.51 -12.19 55.15
CA GLY A 690 28.72 -13.26 55.78
C GLY A 690 29.63 -14.42 56.18
N SER A 691 29.13 -15.65 56.06
CA SER A 691 29.87 -16.88 56.35
C SER A 691 29.69 -17.89 55.23
N GLY A 692 30.63 -18.81 55.06
CA GLY A 692 30.52 -19.93 54.11
C GLY A 692 31.21 -19.66 52.78
N GLY A 693 31.92 -18.55 52.64
CA GLY A 693 32.68 -18.27 51.43
C GLY A 693 33.90 -19.20 51.33
N LEU A 694 34.22 -19.62 50.11
CA LEU A 694 35.44 -20.36 49.81
C LEU A 694 36.31 -19.55 48.84
N LEU A 695 37.52 -19.22 49.27
CA LEU A 695 38.55 -18.65 48.41
C LEU A 695 39.63 -19.70 48.15
N ASP A 696 39.59 -20.31 46.98
CA ASP A 696 40.63 -21.25 46.53
C ASP A 696 41.71 -20.47 45.76
N ILE A 697 42.96 -20.57 46.22
CA ILE A 697 44.13 -19.87 45.67
C ILE A 697 45.15 -20.88 45.16
N ALA A 698 45.04 -21.23 43.87
CA ALA A 698 45.92 -22.21 43.25
C ALA A 698 47.38 -21.72 43.06
N ASN A 699 47.60 -20.40 42.97
CA ASN A 699 48.93 -19.81 42.89
C ASN A 699 49.10 -18.65 43.90
N PRO A 700 49.45 -18.96 45.17
CA PRO A 700 49.57 -17.94 46.21
C PRO A 700 50.63 -16.87 45.94
N SER A 701 51.63 -17.17 45.11
CA SER A 701 52.65 -16.19 44.73
C SER A 701 52.12 -15.09 43.78
N ALA A 702 51.05 -15.37 43.05
CA ALA A 702 50.36 -14.41 42.17
C ALA A 702 49.19 -13.69 42.87
N PHE A 703 48.89 -14.06 44.11
CA PHE A 703 47.84 -13.46 44.92
C PHE A 703 48.40 -12.31 45.76
N GLY A 704 48.15 -11.08 45.34
CA GLY A 704 48.57 -9.85 46.02
C GLY A 704 47.44 -9.07 46.71
N ALA A 705 46.19 -9.55 46.62
CA ALA A 705 45.04 -8.86 47.21
C ALA A 705 45.01 -8.95 48.74
N ILE A 706 44.32 -7.99 49.35
CA ILE A 706 43.98 -8.02 50.78
C ILE A 706 42.73 -8.89 50.96
N ILE A 707 42.75 -9.82 51.89
CA ILE A 707 41.57 -10.58 52.31
C ILE A 707 40.93 -9.85 53.49
N SER A 708 39.63 -9.58 53.44
CA SER A 708 38.90 -8.89 54.50
C SER A 708 37.60 -9.61 54.84
N GLY A 709 37.10 -9.41 56.06
CA GLY A 709 35.83 -9.98 56.51
C GLY A 709 35.87 -11.48 56.82
N PHE A 710 37.05 -12.09 56.90
CA PHE A 710 37.21 -13.53 57.16
C PHE A 710 36.70 -13.90 58.56
N VAL A 711 35.64 -14.72 58.63
CA VAL A 711 34.94 -15.09 59.88
C VAL A 711 34.53 -16.57 59.91
N LEU A 712 33.92 -17.01 61.02
CA LEU A 712 33.47 -18.39 61.22
C LEU A 712 32.55 -18.89 60.12
N GLY A 713 33.01 -19.95 59.47
CA GLY A 713 32.35 -20.60 58.34
C GLY A 713 33.03 -20.34 56.99
N ASP A 714 33.91 -19.33 56.91
CA ASP A 714 34.72 -19.10 55.71
C ASP A 714 35.95 -20.02 55.67
N THR A 715 36.40 -20.28 54.45
CA THR A 715 37.57 -21.13 54.19
C THR A 715 38.45 -20.47 53.13
N ILE A 716 39.76 -20.51 53.35
CA ILE A 716 40.77 -20.27 52.31
C ILE A 716 41.40 -21.63 52.00
N ASP A 717 41.48 -21.99 50.73
CA ASP A 717 42.11 -23.23 50.26
C ASP A 717 43.40 -22.91 49.49
N LEU A 718 44.46 -23.65 49.80
CA LEU A 718 45.75 -23.62 49.13
C LEU A 718 46.03 -25.00 48.53
N PRO A 719 45.46 -25.35 47.37
CA PRO A 719 45.55 -26.71 46.82
C PRO A 719 46.99 -27.10 46.42
N SER A 720 47.89 -26.13 46.23
CA SER A 720 49.30 -26.39 45.92
C SER A 720 50.16 -26.74 47.14
N PHE A 721 49.65 -26.62 48.37
CA PHE A 721 50.39 -26.85 49.61
C PHE A 721 49.99 -28.20 50.19
N THR A 722 50.88 -29.19 50.12
CA THR A 722 50.55 -30.55 50.57
C THR A 722 50.35 -30.58 52.08
N TYR A 723 49.22 -31.09 52.57
CA TYR A 723 48.97 -31.21 54.01
C TYR A 723 49.60 -32.49 54.61
N SER A 724 50.46 -32.32 55.60
CA SER A 724 51.17 -33.30 56.42
C SER A 724 51.20 -32.82 57.87
N ALA A 725 50.37 -33.45 58.71
CA ALA A 725 50.23 -33.10 60.12
C ALA A 725 51.58 -32.98 60.84
N GLY A 726 51.88 -31.78 61.36
CA GLY A 726 53.11 -31.45 62.07
C GLY A 726 54.23 -30.86 61.21
N THR A 727 54.07 -30.83 59.88
CA THR A 727 54.98 -30.14 58.94
C THR A 727 54.41 -28.79 58.51
N GLU A 728 53.11 -28.70 58.22
CA GLU A 728 52.53 -27.38 57.97
C GLU A 728 52.51 -26.54 59.24
N SER A 729 52.78 -25.25 59.06
CA SER A 729 52.59 -24.25 60.09
C SER A 729 52.01 -22.96 59.53
N ALA A 730 51.19 -22.31 60.37
CA ALA A 730 50.70 -20.97 60.15
C ALA A 730 51.35 -20.05 61.19
N THR A 731 51.80 -18.86 60.76
CA THR A 731 52.29 -17.80 61.64
C THR A 731 51.64 -16.48 61.29
N TRP A 732 51.32 -15.68 62.31
CA TRP A 732 50.66 -14.38 62.14
C TRP A 732 51.56 -13.23 62.60
N SER A 733 51.68 -12.20 61.77
CA SER A 733 52.35 -10.95 62.09
C SER A 733 51.39 -9.77 61.95
N GLN A 734 50.96 -9.20 63.09
CA GLN A 734 50.04 -8.05 63.13
C GLN A 734 50.77 -6.74 62.81
N THR A 735 50.21 -5.93 61.93
CA THR A 735 50.67 -4.57 61.60
C THR A 735 49.48 -3.59 61.57
N GLY A 736 49.21 -2.89 62.68
CA GLY A 736 48.03 -2.02 62.78
C GLY A 736 46.72 -2.81 62.76
N THR A 737 45.77 -2.43 61.90
CA THR A 737 44.48 -3.12 61.71
C THR A 737 44.51 -4.24 60.65
N SER A 738 45.69 -4.60 60.16
CA SER A 738 45.92 -5.69 59.20
C SER A 738 47.13 -6.53 59.62
N GLY A 739 47.41 -7.61 58.92
CA GLY A 739 48.64 -8.37 59.13
C GLY A 739 48.90 -9.39 58.02
N THR A 740 50.00 -10.10 58.16
CA THR A 740 50.42 -11.15 57.22
C THR A 740 50.29 -12.52 57.88
N LEU A 741 49.50 -13.39 57.25
CA LEU A 741 49.45 -14.81 57.53
C LEU A 741 50.47 -15.52 56.66
N THR A 742 51.51 -16.08 57.26
CA THR A 742 52.52 -16.87 56.57
C THR A 742 52.25 -18.36 56.80
N ILE A 743 51.98 -19.08 55.71
CA ILE A 743 51.77 -20.54 55.70
C ILE A 743 52.99 -21.21 55.05
N THR A 744 53.48 -22.31 55.62
CA THR A 744 54.49 -23.16 54.99
C THR A 744 54.18 -24.63 55.19
N ASP A 745 54.44 -25.46 54.18
CA ASP A 745 54.41 -26.94 54.24
C ASP A 745 55.83 -27.54 54.35
N GLY A 746 56.82 -26.70 54.64
CA GLY A 746 58.24 -27.05 54.67
C GLY A 746 58.95 -26.95 53.31
N ALA A 747 58.22 -26.89 52.20
CA ALA A 747 58.77 -26.71 50.85
C ALA A 747 58.38 -25.35 50.24
N LEU A 748 57.12 -24.95 50.38
CA LEU A 748 56.54 -23.72 49.88
C LEU A 748 56.22 -22.77 51.05
N VAL A 749 56.15 -21.48 50.73
CA VAL A 749 55.73 -20.43 51.67
C VAL A 749 54.74 -19.50 50.97
N ALA A 750 53.55 -19.31 51.55
CA ALA A 750 52.56 -18.33 51.11
C ALA A 750 52.45 -17.20 52.14
N ASN A 751 52.35 -15.96 51.67
CA ASN A 751 52.12 -14.79 52.51
C ASN A 751 50.82 -14.13 52.10
N LEU A 752 49.79 -14.28 52.93
CA LEU A 752 48.46 -13.72 52.68
C LEU A 752 48.27 -12.48 53.55
N THR A 753 47.86 -11.37 52.95
CA THR A 753 47.56 -10.15 53.70
C THR A 753 46.09 -10.18 54.12
N LEU A 754 45.82 -10.19 55.42
CA LEU A 754 44.46 -10.14 55.96
C LEU A 754 44.23 -8.81 56.66
N SER A 755 43.07 -8.19 56.40
CA SER A 755 42.54 -7.07 57.16
C SER A 755 41.79 -7.60 58.39
N GLY A 756 42.11 -7.07 59.56
CA GLY A 756 41.60 -7.50 60.85
C GLY A 756 42.70 -7.67 61.91
N SER A 757 42.27 -8.01 63.11
CA SER A 757 43.16 -8.31 64.23
C SER A 757 43.04 -9.79 64.59
N TYR A 758 44.12 -10.53 64.35
CA TYR A 758 44.19 -11.98 64.59
C TYR A 758 45.41 -12.32 65.46
N VAL A 759 45.48 -13.56 65.92
CA VAL A 759 46.67 -14.16 66.53
C VAL A 759 47.02 -15.47 65.81
N THR A 760 48.14 -16.13 66.10
CA THR A 760 48.45 -17.39 65.39
C THR A 760 47.48 -18.52 65.72
N SER A 761 47.04 -18.64 66.98
CA SER A 761 46.12 -19.72 67.45
C SER A 761 44.73 -19.67 66.85
N ASN A 762 44.47 -18.61 66.08
CA ASN A 762 43.23 -18.41 65.38
C ASN A 762 43.17 -19.38 64.18
N PHE A 763 44.18 -19.41 63.33
CA PHE A 763 44.14 -20.21 62.10
C PHE A 763 44.21 -21.71 62.37
N LYS A 764 43.26 -22.47 61.82
CA LYS A 764 43.27 -23.94 61.84
C LYS A 764 43.58 -24.50 60.46
N LEU A 765 44.65 -25.29 60.39
CA LEU A 765 45.04 -25.99 59.17
C LEU A 765 44.45 -27.41 59.17
N SER A 766 43.99 -27.85 58.01
CA SER A 766 43.52 -29.23 57.78
C SER A 766 43.76 -29.62 56.32
N ALA A 767 43.77 -30.93 56.04
CA ALA A 767 43.78 -31.40 54.65
C ALA A 767 42.48 -30.99 53.93
N ASP A 768 42.60 -30.61 52.67
CA ASP A 768 41.48 -30.55 51.73
C ASP A 768 41.10 -31.98 51.23
N SER A 769 40.20 -32.07 50.25
CA SER A 769 39.83 -33.35 49.62
C SER A 769 40.84 -33.90 48.60
N THR A 770 41.86 -33.11 48.25
CA THR A 770 42.85 -33.34 47.19
C THR A 770 44.30 -33.48 47.69
N GLY A 771 44.52 -33.40 48.99
CA GLY A 771 45.83 -33.40 49.65
C GLY A 771 46.47 -32.02 49.86
N GLY A 772 45.82 -30.93 49.44
CA GLY A 772 46.18 -29.54 49.72
C GLY A 772 45.81 -29.07 51.14
N THR A 773 46.01 -27.78 51.43
CA THR A 773 45.87 -27.21 52.78
C THR A 773 44.70 -26.23 52.87
N LEU A 774 43.70 -26.57 53.68
CA LEU A 774 42.63 -25.66 54.09
C LEU A 774 43.05 -24.82 55.29
N ILE A 775 42.72 -23.54 55.23
CA ILE A 775 42.81 -22.58 56.32
C ILE A 775 41.37 -22.25 56.72
N ASN A 776 40.96 -22.78 57.86
CA ASN A 776 39.65 -22.54 58.42
C ASN A 776 39.71 -21.43 59.48
N ASP A 777 38.52 -20.88 59.72
CA ASP A 777 38.30 -19.69 60.53
C ASP A 777 39.05 -19.64 61.88
N PRO A 778 39.52 -18.43 62.25
CA PRO A 778 39.89 -18.06 63.61
C PRO A 778 38.77 -18.17 64.67
N PRO A 779 38.85 -19.04 65.72
CA PRO A 779 37.86 -19.07 66.79
C PRO A 779 37.65 -17.67 67.39
N VAL A 780 36.38 -17.36 67.63
CA VAL A 780 35.90 -16.11 68.22
C VAL A 780 36.72 -15.75 69.46
N GLN A 781 37.49 -14.65 69.42
CA GLN A 781 37.87 -14.00 70.67
C GLN A 781 36.63 -13.30 71.22
N ALA A 782 36.08 -13.82 72.32
CA ALA A 782 35.23 -13.03 73.19
C ALA A 782 35.98 -11.72 73.50
N ALA A 783 35.34 -10.58 73.23
CA ALA A 783 35.91 -9.26 73.44
C ALA A 783 36.56 -9.16 74.83
N GLN A 784 37.89 -9.09 74.86
CA GLN A 784 38.67 -8.72 76.04
C GLN A 784 38.52 -7.21 76.27
N ASN A 785 37.35 -6.78 76.77
CA ASN A 785 37.26 -5.53 77.51
C ASN A 785 37.31 -5.84 79.01
N VAL A 786 38.55 -5.75 79.49
CA VAL A 786 39.00 -5.67 80.86
C VAL A 786 38.14 -4.69 81.69
N THR A 787 37.61 -5.20 82.80
CA THR A 787 37.66 -4.59 84.14
C THR A 787 37.65 -3.06 84.21
N LEU A 788 36.48 -2.40 84.19
CA LEU A 788 36.31 -1.02 84.73
C LEU A 788 34.85 -0.55 84.93
N PHE A 789 33.89 -1.45 85.18
CA PHE A 789 32.50 -1.02 85.51
C PHE A 789 31.88 -1.65 86.77
N THR A 790 32.59 -2.55 87.46
CA THR A 790 32.06 -3.20 88.69
C THR A 790 32.36 -2.42 89.98
N GLN A 791 33.10 -1.30 89.93
CA GLN A 791 33.31 -0.43 91.11
C GLN A 791 32.31 0.74 91.22
N HIS A 792 31.38 0.94 90.29
CA HIS A 792 30.41 2.05 90.40
C HIS A 792 28.97 1.64 90.74
N LEU A 793 28.68 0.34 90.87
CA LEU A 793 27.32 -0.13 91.19
C LEU A 793 27.17 -0.84 92.53
N ALA A 794 28.12 -0.65 93.45
CA ALA A 794 28.04 -1.09 94.84
C ALA A 794 27.55 0.03 95.80
N GLY A 795 27.02 1.14 95.28
CA GLY A 795 26.68 2.34 96.07
C GLY A 795 25.20 2.61 96.34
N LEU A 796 24.26 1.90 95.70
CA LEU A 796 22.83 2.26 95.82
C LEU A 796 21.97 1.03 96.13
N ASN A 797 22.05 0.62 97.39
CA ASN A 797 21.08 -0.25 98.02
C ASN A 797 20.23 0.61 98.98
N SER A 798 18.94 0.81 98.69
CA SER A 798 17.88 0.90 99.70
C SER A 798 16.48 0.87 99.06
N SER A 799 15.86 -0.31 99.22
CA SER A 799 14.43 -0.71 99.15
C SER A 799 13.51 0.18 100.05
N PRO A 800 12.14 0.04 100.10
CA PRO A 800 11.24 -0.99 99.54
C PRO A 800 9.88 -0.52 98.92
N GLY A 801 9.12 -1.47 98.33
CA GLY A 801 7.82 -1.35 97.59
C GLY A 801 6.56 -0.95 98.40
N PRO A 802 5.30 -1.41 98.13
CA PRO A 802 4.85 -2.62 97.39
C PRO A 802 3.54 -2.46 96.52
N PHE A 803 2.87 -3.60 96.21
CA PHE A 803 1.56 -3.89 95.56
C PHE A 803 1.67 -4.51 94.14
N ALA A 804 1.64 -5.84 93.94
CA ALA A 804 0.53 -6.82 94.04
C ALA A 804 -0.65 -6.49 93.09
N GLY A 805 -1.16 -7.33 92.19
CA GLY A 805 -0.93 -8.71 91.78
C GLY A 805 -2.18 -9.17 90.97
N SER A 806 -2.06 -10.06 89.97
CA SER A 806 -3.08 -11.06 89.56
C SER A 806 -2.72 -11.78 88.24
N THR A 807 -2.24 -13.01 88.40
CA THR A 807 -2.55 -14.28 87.69
C THR A 807 -3.52 -14.36 86.49
N VAL A 808 -3.06 -15.07 85.43
CA VAL A 808 -3.55 -16.40 84.90
C VAL A 808 -3.89 -16.52 83.39
N SER A 809 -3.15 -17.45 82.75
CA SER A 809 -3.47 -18.38 81.62
C SER A 809 -3.89 -17.82 80.26
N SER A 810 -3.66 -18.45 79.11
CA SER A 810 -2.90 -19.61 78.61
C SER A 810 -3.22 -19.67 77.10
N GLY A 811 -2.29 -20.11 76.25
CA GLY A 811 -2.67 -20.64 74.94
C GLY A 811 -1.76 -20.23 73.78
N GLY A 812 -0.76 -21.09 73.56
CA GLY A 812 -0.20 -21.57 72.29
C GLY A 812 -0.31 -20.77 70.98
N GLY A 813 0.79 -20.81 70.23
CA GLY A 813 0.71 -21.19 68.81
C GLY A 813 1.25 -20.19 67.80
N ALA A 814 2.57 -20.16 67.70
CA ALA A 814 3.38 -20.13 66.47
C ALA A 814 2.88 -19.39 65.20
N SER A 815 3.76 -18.45 64.79
CA SER A 815 4.26 -18.24 63.42
C SER A 815 3.39 -17.45 62.44
N ALA A 816 3.66 -16.15 62.39
CA ALA A 816 3.49 -15.30 61.23
C ALA A 816 4.87 -14.86 60.72
N LEU A 817 5.13 -14.98 59.42
CA LEU A 817 6.00 -14.06 58.70
C LEU A 817 5.68 -14.12 57.20
N ALA A 818 4.71 -13.31 56.82
CA ALA A 818 4.44 -12.93 55.44
C ALA A 818 4.89 -11.47 55.25
N PHE A 819 5.73 -11.29 54.25
CA PHE A 819 6.28 -10.03 53.76
C PHE A 819 5.20 -9.31 52.94
N ALA A 820 4.91 -8.04 53.23
CA ALA A 820 4.16 -7.17 52.33
C ALA A 820 4.66 -5.72 52.46
N LEU A 821 4.97 -5.14 51.30
CA LEU A 821 5.33 -3.75 51.08
C LEU A 821 4.30 -2.78 51.67
N THR A 822 4.74 -1.57 52.05
CA THR A 822 4.25 -0.29 51.48
C THR A 822 4.98 0.90 52.10
N HIS A 823 5.32 1.89 51.25
CA HIS A 823 5.75 3.24 51.62
C HIS A 823 4.74 3.95 52.53
N PRO A 824 5.17 4.98 53.30
CA PRO A 824 4.75 6.33 52.93
C PRO A 824 5.75 7.47 53.22
N GLU A 825 5.68 8.47 52.33
CA GLU A 825 5.71 9.93 52.52
C GLU A 825 6.52 10.57 53.67
N ILE A 826 7.46 11.44 53.28
CA ILE A 826 7.92 12.58 54.08
C ILE A 826 7.19 13.83 53.59
N ARG A 827 6.50 14.50 54.52
CA ARG A 827 6.00 15.87 54.40
C ARG A 827 7.13 16.87 54.66
N ALA A 828 7.41 17.72 53.68
CA ALA A 828 7.59 19.19 53.77
C ALA A 828 8.18 19.68 52.45
#